data_AF-A0A8D3CK33-F1
#
_entry.id   AF-A0A8D3CK33-F1
#
_cell.length_a   1.000
_cell.length_b   1.000
_cell.length_c   1.000
_cell.angle_alpha   90.00
_cell.angle_beta   90.00
_cell.angle_gamma   90.00
#
_symmetry.space_group_name_H-M   'P 1'
#
loop_
_entity.id
_entity.type
_entity.pdbx_description
1 polymer ?
#
loop_
_entity_poly.entity_id
_entity_poly.type
_entity_poly.pdbx_seq_one_letter_code
_entity_poly.pdbx_strand_id
1 'polypeptide(L)'
;MSTVLTNQKRAVTPEPGPGRPVSYRRHTGLLMLRSCVLSGCCRRTHQSLQRYEKTENHMLVCTDCPRTPRCSHSPCSPPVWPQYLHISVVYRGHISTQLLPVCLSRAFNFQRHNRKCHLLPFDRFAHGAKKQANVNFTLYEKKDYIRECIIGTKDYRGRRAWTKSNITCQAWSDNNINEHTFYPERYPTQDLRENFCRNPNDDPGGPWCYTTDPNVRAEECGVPQCSEDVCVVCTGEDYRGKMDHTESGKECQRWDSARPHKHLFQPKKYRDKDLKDNYCRNPDNRPRPWCYTMDPKTPWEYCNITVCESDSSEDTDVNATTSCVQGKGTDYRGTMNVTPEGVTCQRWDSQFPHNHSFLPQNFKCKDLRENYCRNPDGADYPWCFTSDPNQRRANCTHIPRCDAEATQKTECYEGNGEAYRGTLSTTRSGIPCADCGDTHSTVSHVGLEKNYCRNPDRDKHGPWCYTNPNNRLAWDYCKLRHCEWLKEPSLTRPKISCFVHINTRIVGGHQVRGTDGSWVVSIQREKAHLCGGSLIREDWVLTDQQCFTSCVPDLRDYSVQVGLRHLNESSNHPRLRISRLICGPEGSNLVMLKLADPAPVSEGASTIHLPVKDCHITEGTNCTMYGWGETKNTGYDEALNTVTMPMVNNDMCSQIKGDAGESRICKDNGGPLVCQEHERKVITGVSIQRTKCASSQPALFVNVAFYSEWIYKVFKLYPSLERN
;
A
#
# COMPACT_ATOMS: atom_id res chain seq x y z
N MET A 1 -21.02 0.28 53.85
CA MET A 1 -20.33 0.83 55.04
C MET A 1 -19.60 -0.32 55.75
N SER A 2 -18.79 0.00 56.77
CA SER A 2 -18.02 -0.89 57.65
C SER A 2 -18.78 -2.17 58.09
N THR A 3 -18.14 -3.29 58.45
CA THR A 3 -17.14 -3.41 59.54
C THR A 3 -16.29 -4.69 59.44
N VAL A 4 -15.07 -4.68 60.00
CA VAL A 4 -14.15 -5.83 60.16
C VAL A 4 -14.20 -6.34 61.61
N LEU A 5 -14.12 -7.66 61.85
CA LEU A 5 -13.44 -8.27 63.03
C LEU A 5 -13.43 -9.82 63.04
N THR A 6 -12.50 -10.37 63.85
CA THR A 6 -12.33 -11.78 64.34
C THR A 6 -12.23 -12.94 63.32
N ASN A 7 -11.32 -13.91 63.46
CA ASN A 7 -11.02 -14.71 64.66
C ASN A 7 -9.56 -15.25 64.75
N GLN A 8 -9.18 -15.69 65.96
CA GLN A 8 -7.94 -16.45 66.25
C GLN A 8 -8.23 -17.94 66.56
N LYS A 9 -7.24 -18.81 66.32
CA LYS A 9 -6.86 -20.04 67.07
C LYS A 9 -5.54 -20.56 66.45
N ARG A 10 -4.42 -20.70 67.18
CA ARG A 10 -4.04 -21.72 68.19
C ARG A 10 -4.09 -23.17 67.68
N ALA A 11 -3.12 -24.07 67.96
CA ALA A 11 -1.75 -23.96 68.52
C ALA A 11 -1.07 -25.36 68.52
N VAL A 12 0.15 -25.45 69.10
CA VAL A 12 0.84 -26.65 69.69
C VAL A 12 1.84 -27.43 68.81
N THR A 13 3.11 -27.40 69.24
CA THR A 13 4.24 -28.31 68.97
C THR A 13 4.50 -29.20 70.22
N PRO A 14 5.27 -30.31 70.16
CA PRO A 14 6.71 -30.26 70.46
C PRO A 14 7.59 -31.39 69.82
N GLU A 15 8.84 -31.54 70.28
CA GLU A 15 9.93 -32.43 69.80
C GLU A 15 10.17 -33.71 70.70
N PRO A 16 11.39 -34.31 70.90
CA PRO A 16 12.03 -35.31 70.01
C PRO A 16 12.63 -36.61 70.66
N GLY A 17 12.84 -37.66 69.82
CA GLY A 17 13.87 -38.73 69.98
C GLY A 17 13.66 -39.79 71.10
N PRO A 18 14.64 -40.68 71.39
CA PRO A 18 15.78 -41.20 70.58
C PRO A 18 15.92 -42.76 70.58
N GLY A 19 16.87 -43.38 69.83
CA GLY A 19 17.21 -44.81 70.01
C GLY A 19 18.12 -45.53 68.97
N ARG A 20 19.05 -46.37 69.45
CA ARG A 20 19.96 -47.36 68.80
C ARG A 20 20.21 -48.50 69.83
N PRO A 21 21.01 -49.58 69.65
CA PRO A 21 21.85 -50.07 68.52
C PRO A 21 21.25 -51.39 67.90
N VAL A 22 21.88 -52.51 67.46
CA VAL A 22 23.23 -53.14 67.55
C VAL A 22 23.61 -53.87 66.24
N SER A 23 24.87 -54.29 66.11
CA SER A 23 25.51 -54.97 64.97
C SER A 23 25.68 -56.48 65.12
N TYR A 24 26.10 -57.18 64.04
CA TYR A 24 27.16 -58.21 64.14
C TYR A 24 28.16 -58.14 62.97
N ARG A 25 29.32 -58.81 63.08
CA ARG A 25 30.54 -58.64 62.25
C ARG A 25 31.11 -59.99 61.74
N ARG A 26 32.02 -59.88 60.75
CA ARG A 26 33.20 -60.72 60.33
C ARG A 26 33.12 -61.09 58.83
N HIS A 27 34.17 -61.21 58.01
CA HIS A 27 35.63 -60.90 58.00
C HIS A 27 36.08 -61.04 56.50
N THR A 28 37.17 -60.51 55.91
CA THR A 28 38.25 -59.53 56.23
C THR A 28 38.92 -59.11 54.90
N GLY A 29 39.59 -57.94 54.82
CA GLY A 29 40.45 -57.57 53.68
C GLY A 29 41.06 -56.16 53.78
N LEU A 30 42.36 -56.03 53.52
CA LEU A 30 43.17 -54.79 53.52
C LEU A 30 43.27 -54.24 52.07
N LEU A 31 43.57 -52.96 51.76
CA LEU A 31 43.85 -51.76 52.59
C LEU A 31 43.48 -50.46 51.82
N MET A 32 43.05 -49.45 52.57
CA MET A 32 42.87 -48.01 52.23
C MET A 32 43.30 -47.45 50.86
N LEU A 33 42.36 -46.76 50.21
CA LEU A 33 42.54 -45.32 49.93
C LEU A 33 41.19 -44.58 50.01
N ARG A 34 41.15 -43.38 50.59
CA ARG A 34 39.91 -42.60 50.77
C ARG A 34 39.51 -41.94 49.45
N SER A 35 38.29 -42.20 48.98
CA SER A 35 37.57 -41.33 48.05
C SER A 35 36.26 -40.88 48.70
N CYS A 36 36.30 -39.75 49.41
CA CYS A 36 35.12 -39.08 49.92
C CYS A 36 34.71 -37.93 48.99
N VAL A 37 33.40 -37.83 48.72
CA VAL A 37 32.70 -36.62 48.25
C VAL A 37 33.26 -35.96 46.98
N LEU A 38 32.68 -36.31 45.83
CA LEU A 38 32.21 -35.33 44.84
C LEU A 38 31.18 -35.89 43.84
N SER A 39 30.40 -36.89 44.25
CA SER A 39 29.26 -37.45 43.51
C SER A 39 28.07 -36.47 43.51
N GLY A 40 28.23 -35.32 42.86
CA GLY A 40 27.39 -34.15 43.13
C GLY A 40 27.24 -33.11 42.01
N CYS A 41 27.54 -33.40 40.74
CA CYS A 41 27.14 -32.50 39.64
C CYS A 41 27.02 -33.13 38.23
N CYS A 42 26.38 -34.30 38.09
CA CYS A 42 25.92 -34.79 36.78
C CYS A 42 24.66 -34.04 36.27
N ARG A 43 24.67 -32.71 36.31
CA ARG A 43 23.68 -31.89 35.59
C ARG A 43 24.09 -31.85 34.12
N ARG A 44 23.23 -32.38 33.23
CA ARG A 44 23.36 -32.19 31.77
C ARG A 44 23.19 -30.70 31.43
N THR A 45 24.28 -29.94 31.43
CA THR A 45 24.32 -28.57 30.94
C THR A 45 24.20 -28.57 29.42
N HIS A 46 22.96 -28.65 28.92
CA HIS A 46 22.66 -28.39 27.52
C HIS A 46 23.19 -26.99 27.15
N GLN A 47 24.24 -26.90 26.33
CA GLN A 47 24.56 -25.61 25.70
C GLN A 47 23.44 -25.24 24.72
N SER A 48 22.58 -24.33 25.19
CA SER A 48 21.51 -23.68 24.45
C SER A 48 22.09 -22.93 23.25
N LEU A 49 21.47 -23.05 22.06
CA LEU A 49 21.85 -22.27 20.87
C LEU A 49 21.55 -20.77 21.04
N GLN A 50 20.91 -20.40 22.16
CA GLN A 50 20.57 -19.06 22.60
C GLN A 50 21.83 -18.19 22.78
N ARG A 51 22.97 -18.78 23.17
CA ARG A 51 24.27 -18.09 23.28
C ARG A 51 24.96 -17.79 21.95
N TYR A 52 24.38 -18.21 20.82
CA TYR A 52 24.94 -17.98 19.49
C TYR A 52 23.99 -17.13 18.62
N GLU A 53 24.56 -16.15 17.92
CA GLU A 53 23.92 -15.48 16.79
C GLU A 53 24.02 -16.37 15.55
N LYS A 54 22.90 -16.58 14.85
CA LYS A 54 22.80 -17.50 13.71
C LYS A 54 22.73 -16.73 12.39
N THR A 55 23.69 -16.98 11.49
CA THR A 55 23.60 -16.54 10.08
C THR A 55 23.44 -17.73 9.14
N GLU A 56 22.31 -17.81 8.44
CA GLU A 56 22.10 -18.83 7.40
C GLU A 56 22.85 -18.52 6.10
N ASN A 57 23.21 -19.57 5.35
CA ASN A 57 23.86 -19.50 4.03
C ASN A 57 25.22 -18.80 4.06
N HIS A 58 25.92 -18.85 5.20
CA HIS A 58 27.21 -18.21 5.42
C HIS A 58 28.14 -19.13 6.21
N MET A 59 29.44 -18.89 6.06
CA MET A 59 30.51 -19.44 6.90
C MET A 59 31.53 -18.34 7.23
N LEU A 60 32.21 -18.48 8.36
CA LEU A 60 33.36 -17.65 8.69
C LEU A 60 34.64 -18.39 8.28
N VAL A 61 35.47 -17.73 7.48
CA VAL A 61 36.80 -18.20 7.08
C VAL A 61 37.86 -17.24 7.61
N CYS A 62 39.10 -17.68 7.70
CA CYS A 62 40.24 -16.81 7.97
C CYS A 62 41.47 -17.36 7.25
N THR A 63 42.18 -16.50 6.53
CA THR A 63 43.42 -16.84 5.83
C THR A 63 44.61 -16.88 6.79
N ASP A 64 44.65 -15.92 7.72
CA ASP A 64 45.87 -15.53 8.45
C ASP A 64 45.79 -15.84 9.96
N CYS A 65 44.69 -16.43 10.41
CA CYS A 65 44.49 -16.81 11.81
C CYS A 65 45.38 -18.02 12.21
N PRO A 66 45.90 -18.07 13.44
CA PRO A 66 46.74 -19.16 13.91
C PRO A 66 46.02 -20.52 13.84
N ARG A 67 46.58 -21.44 13.06
CA ARG A 67 46.09 -22.83 12.92
C ARG A 67 46.50 -23.67 14.14
N THR A 68 45.79 -23.53 15.24
CA THR A 68 45.89 -24.47 16.36
C THR A 68 45.45 -25.89 15.93
N PRO A 69 45.99 -26.96 16.55
CA PRO A 69 45.74 -28.33 16.10
C PRO A 69 44.25 -28.70 16.17
N ARG A 70 43.83 -29.56 15.22
CA ARG A 70 42.41 -29.90 14.98
C ARG A 70 41.63 -30.20 16.27
N CYS A 71 40.74 -29.29 16.68
CA CYS A 71 39.56 -29.69 17.43
C CYS A 71 38.84 -30.76 16.58
N SER A 72 38.77 -32.00 17.08
CA SER A 72 38.38 -33.16 16.28
C SER A 72 36.93 -33.09 15.81
N HIS A 73 36.59 -33.84 14.76
CA HIS A 73 35.27 -33.79 14.10
C HIS A 73 34.15 -34.37 14.98
N SER A 74 33.62 -33.55 15.88
CA SER A 74 32.48 -33.88 16.75
C SER A 74 31.17 -34.03 15.93
N PRO A 75 30.45 -35.16 15.99
CA PRO A 75 29.19 -35.35 15.27
C PRO A 75 28.03 -34.59 15.94
N CYS A 76 27.50 -33.54 15.31
CA CYS A 76 26.57 -32.61 15.96
C CYS A 76 25.12 -33.14 16.08
N SER A 77 24.77 -33.53 17.31
CA SER A 77 23.43 -33.93 17.73
C SER A 77 22.64 -32.72 18.27
N PRO A 78 21.65 -32.18 17.56
CA PRO A 78 20.75 -31.19 18.14
C PRO A 78 19.80 -31.88 19.14
N PRO A 79 19.55 -31.33 20.35
CA PRO A 79 20.09 -30.10 20.95
C PRO A 79 20.93 -30.42 22.20
N VAL A 80 21.98 -31.24 22.09
CA VAL A 80 22.77 -31.68 23.27
C VAL A 80 24.28 -31.66 23.00
N TRP A 81 24.98 -30.79 23.70
CA TRP A 81 26.44 -30.81 23.85
C TRP A 81 26.82 -30.46 25.30
N PRO A 82 27.57 -31.32 26.02
CA PRO A 82 28.20 -30.95 27.28
C PRO A 82 29.51 -30.19 27.04
N GLN A 83 29.92 -29.40 28.03
CA GLN A 83 31.32 -28.97 28.16
C GLN A 83 32.16 -30.02 28.92
N TYR A 84 33.46 -29.74 29.05
CA TYR A 84 34.52 -30.57 29.63
C TYR A 84 35.06 -31.68 28.72
N LEU A 85 36.19 -31.39 28.08
CA LEU A 85 37.11 -32.37 27.51
C LEU A 85 38.40 -32.38 28.33
N HIS A 86 38.33 -32.86 29.59
CA HIS A 86 39.53 -33.16 30.37
C HIS A 86 40.11 -34.49 29.86
N ILE A 87 41.06 -34.42 28.94
CA ILE A 87 41.82 -35.62 28.51
C ILE A 87 42.96 -35.83 29.51
N SER A 88 42.73 -36.71 30.49
CA SER A 88 43.80 -37.25 31.34
C SER A 88 44.61 -38.28 30.57
N VAL A 89 45.62 -37.85 29.82
CA VAL A 89 46.56 -38.77 29.15
C VAL A 89 47.49 -39.40 30.18
N VAL A 90 47.10 -40.55 30.72
CA VAL A 90 47.96 -41.36 31.58
C VAL A 90 48.82 -42.27 30.70
N TYR A 91 50.11 -41.96 30.59
CA TYR A 91 51.09 -42.84 29.95
C TYR A 91 52.25 -43.13 30.90
N ARG A 92 52.37 -44.40 31.32
CA ARG A 92 53.48 -44.96 32.12
C ARG A 92 53.94 -44.10 33.32
N GLY A 93 52.99 -43.73 34.18
CA GLY A 93 53.28 -43.35 35.58
C GLY A 93 53.80 -41.93 35.85
N HIS A 94 54.18 -41.14 34.84
CA HIS A 94 54.53 -39.73 35.03
C HIS A 94 53.35 -38.80 34.78
N ILE A 95 52.98 -38.02 35.79
CA ILE A 95 52.06 -36.88 35.64
C ILE A 95 52.88 -35.72 35.07
N SER A 96 52.92 -35.60 33.74
CA SER A 96 53.38 -34.38 33.07
C SER A 96 52.20 -33.43 32.89
N THR A 97 52.18 -32.32 33.63
CA THR A 97 51.17 -31.26 33.48
C THR A 97 51.45 -30.41 32.25
N GLN A 98 51.33 -30.99 31.05
CA GLN A 98 51.28 -30.21 29.82
C GLN A 98 49.95 -29.45 29.76
N LEU A 99 50.01 -28.14 30.02
CA LEU A 99 48.91 -27.19 29.84
C LEU A 99 48.58 -27.04 28.35
N LEU A 100 47.84 -28.00 27.80
CA LEU A 100 47.23 -27.85 26.48
C LEU A 100 46.20 -26.71 26.53
N PRO A 101 46.28 -25.70 25.64
CA PRO A 101 45.41 -24.53 25.72
C PRO A 101 43.96 -24.93 25.47
N VAL A 102 43.09 -24.60 26.42
CA VAL A 102 41.65 -24.82 26.32
C VAL A 102 41.13 -24.00 25.13
N CYS A 103 40.79 -24.69 24.03
CA CYS A 103 40.31 -24.06 22.81
C CYS A 103 38.91 -23.46 23.01
N LEU A 104 38.89 -22.22 23.51
CA LEU A 104 37.71 -21.36 23.61
C LEU A 104 37.19 -21.03 22.21
N SER A 105 36.38 -21.94 21.65
CA SER A 105 35.66 -21.69 20.41
C SER A 105 34.79 -20.45 20.55
N ARG A 106 34.93 -19.50 19.63
CA ARG A 106 34.16 -18.25 19.56
C ARG A 106 33.06 -18.31 18.49
N ALA A 107 33.26 -19.10 17.44
CA ALA A 107 32.27 -19.37 16.41
C ALA A 107 32.36 -20.82 15.93
N PHE A 108 31.35 -21.28 15.18
CA PHE A 108 31.43 -22.52 14.42
C PHE A 108 30.65 -22.46 13.11
N ASN A 109 31.19 -23.13 12.09
CA ASN A 109 30.50 -23.36 10.82
C ASN A 109 29.77 -24.70 10.88
N PHE A 110 28.44 -24.70 10.87
CA PHE A 110 27.64 -25.92 10.76
C PHE A 110 27.44 -26.31 9.29
N GLN A 111 28.02 -27.43 8.87
CA GLN A 111 27.90 -27.97 7.53
C GLN A 111 26.64 -28.83 7.41
N ARG A 112 25.71 -28.43 6.54
CA ARG A 112 24.34 -28.95 6.53
C ARG A 112 24.24 -30.42 6.11
N HIS A 113 24.91 -30.81 5.03
CA HIS A 113 24.75 -32.14 4.40
C HIS A 113 25.22 -33.31 5.28
N ASN A 114 26.33 -33.12 6.01
CA ASN A 114 26.95 -34.15 6.86
C ASN A 114 26.78 -33.87 8.36
N ARG A 115 26.08 -32.79 8.72
CA ARG A 115 25.81 -32.34 10.09
C ARG A 115 27.07 -32.17 10.96
N LYS A 116 28.22 -31.85 10.35
CA LYS A 116 29.47 -31.57 11.07
C LYS A 116 29.54 -30.11 11.50
N CYS A 117 29.94 -29.86 12.75
CA CYS A 117 30.34 -28.52 13.19
C CYS A 117 31.87 -28.37 13.05
N HIS A 118 32.31 -27.29 12.41
CA HIS A 118 33.73 -26.92 12.35
C HIS A 118 33.94 -25.78 13.35
N LEU A 119 34.52 -26.09 14.51
CA LEU A 119 34.76 -25.12 15.60
C LEU A 119 35.89 -24.15 15.23
N LEU A 120 35.68 -22.86 15.48
CA LEU A 120 36.63 -21.79 15.21
C LEU A 120 37.08 -21.14 16.53
N PRO A 121 38.40 -20.94 16.75
CA PRO A 121 38.92 -20.20 17.92
C PRO A 121 38.85 -18.67 17.73
N PHE A 122 38.42 -18.21 16.56
CA PHE A 122 38.27 -16.81 16.18
C PHE A 122 36.80 -16.47 15.85
N ASP A 123 36.51 -15.18 15.86
CA ASP A 123 35.22 -14.55 15.57
C ASP A 123 35.36 -13.57 14.38
N ARG A 124 34.25 -12.93 13.94
CA ARG A 124 34.22 -12.15 12.68
C ARG A 124 35.15 -10.93 12.60
N PHE A 125 35.70 -10.45 13.72
CA PHE A 125 36.64 -9.32 13.75
C PHE A 125 38.01 -9.72 14.31
N ALA A 126 38.42 -10.98 14.15
CA ALA A 126 39.83 -11.34 14.22
C ALA A 126 40.55 -10.92 12.93
N HIS A 127 41.85 -10.59 13.01
CA HIS A 127 42.62 -10.20 11.83
C HIS A 127 42.62 -11.32 10.76
N GLY A 128 42.37 -10.96 9.50
CA GLY A 128 42.24 -11.91 8.38
C GLY A 128 40.92 -12.69 8.32
N ALA A 129 40.02 -12.54 9.31
CA ALA A 129 38.71 -13.22 9.29
C ALA A 129 37.75 -12.55 8.30
N LYS A 130 37.02 -13.35 7.52
CA LYS A 130 36.06 -12.90 6.50
C LYS A 130 34.80 -13.76 6.53
N LYS A 131 33.64 -13.11 6.49
CA LYS A 131 32.32 -13.76 6.44
C LYS A 131 31.96 -14.02 4.97
N GLN A 132 31.92 -15.29 4.58
CA GLN A 132 31.73 -15.73 3.21
C GLN A 132 30.34 -16.34 3.02
N ALA A 133 29.63 -15.96 1.96
CA ALA A 133 28.37 -16.60 1.57
C ALA A 133 28.63 -18.04 1.09
N ASN A 134 27.94 -19.01 1.68
CA ASN A 134 28.01 -20.42 1.30
C ASN A 134 26.73 -21.17 1.74
N VAL A 135 25.93 -21.61 0.77
CA VAL A 135 24.61 -22.24 1.00
C VAL A 135 24.71 -23.58 1.74
N ASN A 136 25.86 -24.25 1.70
CA ASN A 136 26.09 -25.51 2.40
C ASN A 136 26.32 -25.35 3.92
N PHE A 137 26.46 -24.11 4.40
CA PHE A 137 26.78 -23.81 5.79
C PHE A 137 25.77 -22.88 6.47
N THR A 138 25.71 -22.98 7.79
CA THR A 138 25.12 -21.98 8.69
C THR A 138 26.20 -21.60 9.69
N LEU A 139 26.48 -20.31 9.82
CA LEU A 139 27.44 -19.75 10.77
C LEU A 139 26.75 -19.48 12.11
N TYR A 140 27.39 -19.89 13.20
CA TYR A 140 26.97 -19.61 14.57
C TYR A 140 28.11 -18.91 15.31
N GLU A 141 27.89 -17.71 15.83
CA GLU A 141 28.90 -16.88 16.48
C GLU A 141 28.49 -16.59 17.93
N LYS A 142 29.38 -16.79 18.91
CA LYS A 142 29.05 -16.53 20.33
C LYS A 142 28.78 -15.06 20.54
N LYS A 143 27.60 -14.76 21.07
CA LYS A 143 27.12 -13.40 21.36
C LYS A 143 28.08 -12.62 22.24
N ASP A 144 28.63 -13.26 23.26
CA ASP A 144 29.58 -12.70 24.23
C ASP A 144 30.77 -11.97 23.56
N TYR A 145 31.21 -12.46 22.38
CA TYR A 145 32.37 -11.96 21.63
C TYR A 145 32.01 -10.99 20.47
N ILE A 146 30.72 -10.80 20.19
CA ILE A 146 30.19 -9.94 19.11
C ILE A 146 29.19 -8.88 19.61
N ARG A 147 28.89 -8.87 20.91
CA ARG A 147 28.15 -7.81 21.61
C ARG A 147 29.12 -6.76 22.14
N GLU A 148 28.67 -5.52 22.11
CA GLU A 148 29.36 -4.37 22.69
C GLU A 148 28.68 -3.93 24.01
N CYS A 149 27.43 -4.34 24.23
CA CYS A 149 26.69 -4.27 25.48
C CYS A 149 26.87 -5.53 26.37
N ILE A 150 26.55 -5.39 27.66
CA ILE A 150 26.55 -6.48 28.67
C ILE A 150 25.13 -6.79 29.16
N ILE A 151 24.94 -7.94 29.82
CA ILE A 151 23.74 -8.25 30.62
C ILE A 151 24.22 -8.60 32.02
N GLY A 152 23.89 -7.76 33.01
CA GLY A 152 24.49 -7.84 34.35
C GLY A 152 25.93 -7.30 34.36
N THR A 153 26.82 -7.91 35.15
CA THR A 153 28.17 -7.36 35.44
C THR A 153 29.35 -8.24 34.98
N LYS A 154 29.13 -9.53 34.69
CA LYS A 154 30.19 -10.55 34.73
C LYS A 154 30.71 -11.05 33.37
N ASP A 155 29.81 -11.49 32.50
CA ASP A 155 30.15 -12.33 31.33
C ASP A 155 30.54 -11.55 30.06
N TYR A 156 31.02 -10.31 30.18
CA TYR A 156 31.49 -9.54 29.02
C TYR A 156 32.74 -10.18 28.39
N ARG A 157 32.71 -10.38 27.08
CA ARG A 157 33.82 -10.91 26.26
C ARG A 157 34.09 -10.07 25.00
N GLY A 158 33.49 -8.88 24.91
CA GLY A 158 33.67 -7.92 23.82
C GLY A 158 35.05 -7.24 23.78
N ARG A 159 35.15 -6.18 22.97
CA ARG A 159 36.40 -5.51 22.56
C ARG A 159 36.69 -4.15 23.18
N ARG A 160 35.81 -3.61 24.03
CA ARG A 160 36.05 -2.27 24.60
C ARG A 160 37.42 -2.24 25.29
N ALA A 161 38.25 -1.28 24.92
CA ALA A 161 39.67 -1.17 25.30
C ALA A 161 39.99 0.22 25.90
N TRP A 162 38.96 0.91 26.37
CA TRP A 162 39.01 2.23 26.96
C TRP A 162 37.99 2.35 28.09
N THR A 163 38.33 3.18 29.08
CA THR A 163 37.56 3.38 30.30
C THR A 163 36.31 4.25 30.07
N LYS A 164 35.51 4.51 31.12
CA LYS A 164 34.43 5.52 31.05
C LYS A 164 34.98 6.94 30.82
N SER A 165 36.15 7.25 31.38
CA SER A 165 36.84 8.54 31.19
C SER A 165 37.71 8.57 29.92
N ASN A 166 37.48 7.64 28.99
CA ASN A 166 38.17 7.52 27.71
C ASN A 166 39.71 7.30 27.80
N ILE A 167 40.19 6.79 28.92
CA ILE A 167 41.61 6.42 29.11
C ILE A 167 41.82 5.06 28.44
N THR A 168 42.95 4.87 27.75
CA THR A 168 43.28 3.58 27.12
C THR A 168 43.62 2.53 28.18
N CYS A 169 43.19 1.29 27.97
CA CYS A 169 43.51 0.17 28.85
C CYS A 169 44.95 -0.34 28.64
N GLN A 170 45.64 -0.70 29.72
CA GLN A 170 46.83 -1.55 29.71
C GLN A 170 46.45 -2.99 29.32
N ALA A 171 47.35 -3.71 28.65
CA ALA A 171 47.14 -5.12 28.34
C ALA A 171 47.27 -6.01 29.58
N TRP A 172 46.43 -7.04 29.74
CA TRP A 172 46.48 -7.94 30.91
C TRP A 172 47.75 -8.80 30.99
N SER A 173 48.53 -8.87 29.91
CA SER A 173 49.87 -9.48 29.84
C SER A 173 51.00 -8.48 30.06
N ASP A 174 50.70 -7.18 30.12
CA ASP A 174 51.65 -6.10 30.42
C ASP A 174 51.53 -5.73 31.90
N ASN A 175 52.62 -5.26 32.47
CA ASN A 175 52.79 -4.94 33.88
C ASN A 175 53.66 -3.68 34.09
N ASN A 176 54.03 -2.98 33.01
CA ASN A 176 55.04 -1.91 32.99
C ASN A 176 54.57 -0.57 33.62
N ILE A 177 53.27 -0.27 33.58
CA ILE A 177 52.71 0.99 34.12
C ILE A 177 52.02 0.69 35.46
N ASN A 178 51.06 -0.24 35.44
CA ASN A 178 50.30 -0.67 36.61
C ASN A 178 50.58 -2.15 36.91
N GLU A 179 51.44 -2.42 37.90
CA GLU A 179 51.75 -3.78 38.36
C GLU A 179 50.49 -4.48 38.90
N HIS A 180 50.20 -5.71 38.49
CA HIS A 180 48.99 -6.44 38.91
C HIS A 180 49.16 -7.97 38.98
N THR A 181 48.09 -8.67 39.39
CA THR A 181 48.08 -10.14 39.58
C THR A 181 47.16 -10.90 38.61
N PHE A 182 46.37 -10.19 37.80
CA PHE A 182 45.37 -10.77 36.89
C PHE A 182 45.96 -11.09 35.50
N TYR A 183 46.82 -12.11 35.45
CA TYR A 183 47.44 -12.57 34.20
C TYR A 183 46.58 -13.60 33.43
N PRO A 184 46.65 -13.64 32.09
CA PRO A 184 45.91 -14.61 31.26
C PRO A 184 46.20 -16.08 31.63
N GLU A 185 47.45 -16.38 31.96
CA GLU A 185 47.94 -17.73 32.30
C GLU A 185 47.40 -18.19 33.66
N ARG A 186 47.16 -17.24 34.58
CA ARG A 186 46.64 -17.49 35.92
C ARG A 186 45.12 -17.57 35.95
N TYR A 187 44.44 -16.88 35.03
CA TYR A 187 42.97 -16.83 34.93
C TYR A 187 42.47 -17.18 33.52
N PRO A 188 42.79 -18.37 32.97
CA PRO A 188 42.51 -18.72 31.57
C PRO A 188 41.01 -18.82 31.21
N THR A 189 40.13 -18.92 32.21
CA THR A 189 38.67 -18.86 32.03
C THR A 189 38.12 -17.45 31.85
N GLN A 190 38.90 -16.42 32.20
CA GLN A 190 38.45 -15.03 32.22
C GLN A 190 38.65 -14.27 30.89
N ASP A 191 39.24 -14.91 29.88
CA ASP A 191 39.45 -14.35 28.53
C ASP A 191 40.15 -12.96 28.58
N LEU A 192 41.17 -12.86 29.45
CA LEU A 192 42.00 -11.65 29.65
C LEU A 192 42.92 -11.41 28.44
N ARG A 193 42.34 -11.15 27.28
CA ARG A 193 43.07 -10.96 26.02
C ARG A 193 43.32 -9.50 25.75
N GLU A 194 44.51 -9.21 25.23
CA GLU A 194 44.93 -7.86 24.82
C GLU A 194 44.68 -6.89 25.98
N ASN A 195 44.08 -5.72 25.73
CA ASN A 195 43.68 -4.74 26.75
C ASN A 195 42.15 -4.61 26.88
N PHE A 196 41.39 -5.65 26.51
CA PHE A 196 39.92 -5.58 26.55
C PHE A 196 39.39 -5.59 27.99
N CYS A 197 38.41 -4.75 28.29
CA CYS A 197 37.77 -4.67 29.60
C CYS A 197 37.17 -6.01 30.03
N ARG A 198 37.38 -6.40 31.29
CA ARG A 198 36.91 -7.68 31.87
C ARG A 198 36.52 -7.47 33.33
N ASN A 199 35.84 -8.46 33.91
CA ASN A 199 35.48 -8.45 35.33
C ASN A 199 35.99 -9.74 36.01
N PRO A 200 37.30 -9.85 36.31
CA PRO A 200 37.88 -11.07 36.87
C PRO A 200 37.58 -11.27 38.37
N ASN A 201 37.20 -10.20 39.08
CA ASN A 201 36.92 -10.15 40.53
C ASN A 201 35.41 -10.14 40.88
N ASP A 202 34.51 -10.17 39.89
CA ASP A 202 33.05 -10.11 40.07
C ASP A 202 32.54 -8.78 40.65
N ASP A 203 33.18 -7.69 40.25
CA ASP A 203 32.91 -6.32 40.66
C ASP A 203 31.48 -5.85 40.34
N PRO A 204 30.76 -5.17 41.26
CA PRO A 204 29.44 -4.63 41.00
C PRO A 204 29.43 -3.49 39.95
N GLY A 205 30.54 -2.79 39.72
CA GLY A 205 30.68 -1.81 38.64
C GLY A 205 30.77 -2.44 37.24
N GLY A 206 30.95 -3.75 37.15
CA GLY A 206 31.03 -4.48 35.88
C GLY A 206 32.44 -4.49 35.27
N PRO A 207 32.58 -4.51 33.94
CA PRO A 207 33.89 -4.64 33.28
C PRO A 207 34.76 -3.40 33.45
N TRP A 208 35.99 -3.61 33.89
CA TRP A 208 37.02 -2.60 34.09
C TRP A 208 38.33 -3.01 33.40
N CYS A 209 39.32 -2.13 33.45
CA CYS A 209 40.70 -2.44 33.08
C CYS A 209 41.70 -1.64 33.91
N TYR A 210 42.95 -2.12 33.97
CA TYR A 210 44.08 -1.27 34.35
C TYR A 210 44.31 -0.25 33.22
N THR A 211 44.69 0.98 33.55
CA THR A 211 44.82 2.05 32.53
C THR A 211 46.27 2.36 32.19
N THR A 212 46.49 3.05 31.07
CA THR A 212 47.80 3.58 30.67
C THR A 212 48.18 4.89 31.39
N ASP A 213 47.31 5.46 32.22
CA ASP A 213 47.61 6.63 33.04
C ASP A 213 48.15 6.18 34.42
N PRO A 214 49.40 6.55 34.81
CA PRO A 214 49.93 6.27 36.15
C PRO A 214 49.08 6.84 37.30
N ASN A 215 48.30 7.89 37.06
CA ASN A 215 47.44 8.52 38.07
C ASN A 215 46.13 7.75 38.28
N VAL A 216 45.68 6.97 37.29
CA VAL A 216 44.41 6.22 37.32
C VAL A 216 44.71 4.74 37.16
N ARG A 217 45.05 4.08 38.28
CA ARG A 217 45.49 2.67 38.30
C ARG A 217 44.55 1.71 37.56
N ALA A 218 43.26 1.81 37.83
CA ALA A 218 42.21 1.04 37.15
C ALA A 218 40.90 1.83 37.17
N GLU A 219 40.07 1.67 36.15
CA GLU A 219 38.75 2.31 36.05
C GLU A 219 37.75 1.38 35.35
N GLU A 220 36.47 1.50 35.73
CA GLU A 220 35.36 0.86 35.02
C GLU A 220 35.22 1.38 33.59
N CYS A 221 34.79 0.51 32.68
CA CYS A 221 34.77 0.85 31.26
C CYS A 221 33.48 1.51 30.77
N GLY A 222 32.40 1.57 31.56
CA GLY A 222 31.13 2.11 31.08
C GLY A 222 30.57 1.32 29.89
N VAL A 223 30.58 -0.02 30.00
CA VAL A 223 29.93 -0.92 29.02
C VAL A 223 28.42 -0.82 29.21
N PRO A 224 27.63 -0.41 28.19
CA PRO A 224 26.19 -0.23 28.35
C PRO A 224 25.48 -1.57 28.59
N GLN A 225 24.39 -1.57 29.38
CA GLN A 225 23.53 -2.76 29.45
C GLN A 225 22.82 -2.95 28.10
N CYS A 226 22.54 -4.19 27.70
CA CYS A 226 21.78 -4.46 26.47
C CYS A 226 20.29 -4.02 26.56
N SER A 227 19.83 -3.60 27.74
CA SER A 227 18.58 -2.89 28.01
C SER A 227 18.65 -1.38 27.73
N GLU A 228 19.84 -0.82 27.54
CA GLU A 228 20.12 0.62 27.36
C GLU A 228 20.79 0.93 26.00
N ASP A 229 21.64 0.00 25.50
CA ASP A 229 22.33 -0.01 24.20
C ASP A 229 21.43 0.39 23.01
N VAL A 230 20.15 0.02 23.09
CA VAL A 230 19.08 0.49 22.21
C VAL A 230 17.84 0.67 23.09
N CYS A 231 17.27 1.87 23.09
CA CYS A 231 16.04 2.18 23.83
C CYS A 231 14.78 1.80 23.02
N VAL A 232 13.63 1.76 23.70
CA VAL A 232 12.30 1.49 23.12
C VAL A 232 11.58 2.80 22.84
N VAL A 233 11.24 3.02 21.57
CA VAL A 233 10.21 4.00 21.18
C VAL A 233 8.84 3.34 21.28
N CYS A 234 7.85 4.05 21.83
CA CYS A 234 6.47 3.57 21.96
C CYS A 234 6.36 2.21 22.66
N THR A 235 5.94 1.19 21.91
CA THR A 235 5.69 -0.21 22.30
C THR A 235 6.87 -1.13 21.96
N GLY A 236 7.87 -0.63 21.23
CA GLY A 236 8.99 -1.43 20.74
C GLY A 236 8.64 -2.40 19.60
N GLU A 237 7.61 -2.10 18.81
CA GLU A 237 7.34 -2.78 17.51
C GLU A 237 8.61 -2.79 16.62
N ASP A 238 9.30 -1.65 16.57
CA ASP A 238 10.57 -1.50 15.84
C ASP A 238 11.83 -1.62 16.71
N TYR A 239 11.71 -2.18 17.92
CA TYR A 239 12.89 -2.55 18.70
C TYR A 239 13.70 -3.63 17.98
N ARG A 240 14.99 -3.35 17.74
CA ARG A 240 15.95 -4.28 17.11
C ARG A 240 17.16 -4.61 18.00
N GLY A 241 17.21 -4.07 19.22
CA GLY A 241 18.33 -4.23 20.15
C GLY A 241 18.60 -5.66 20.61
N LYS A 242 19.69 -5.82 21.35
CA LYS A 242 20.35 -7.11 21.63
C LYS A 242 19.95 -7.75 22.97
N MET A 243 18.96 -7.22 23.68
CA MET A 243 18.43 -7.83 24.90
C MET A 243 17.82 -9.21 24.60
N ASP A 244 18.17 -10.23 25.39
CA ASP A 244 17.67 -11.61 25.27
C ASP A 244 17.42 -12.29 26.62
N HIS A 245 17.12 -11.47 27.63
CA HIS A 245 16.69 -11.88 28.96
C HIS A 245 15.43 -11.11 29.37
N THR A 246 14.58 -11.73 30.18
CA THR A 246 13.30 -11.15 30.64
C THR A 246 13.48 -10.19 31.82
N GLU A 247 12.42 -9.50 32.25
CA GLU A 247 12.46 -8.61 33.42
C GLU A 247 12.74 -9.31 34.76
N SER A 248 12.43 -10.61 34.89
CA SER A 248 12.92 -11.47 35.99
C SER A 248 14.24 -12.20 35.71
N GLY A 249 14.95 -11.84 34.63
CA GLY A 249 16.29 -12.37 34.31
C GLY A 249 16.33 -13.76 33.69
N LYS A 250 15.23 -14.27 33.13
CA LYS A 250 15.20 -15.60 32.47
C LYS A 250 15.79 -15.51 31.06
N GLU A 251 16.60 -16.48 30.65
CA GLU A 251 17.10 -16.60 29.27
C GLU A 251 15.90 -16.77 28.31
N CYS A 252 15.83 -15.95 27.26
CA CYS A 252 14.79 -16.06 26.23
C CYS A 252 14.96 -17.33 25.38
N GLN A 253 13.85 -17.98 25.01
CA GLN A 253 13.79 -19.01 23.99
C GLN A 253 13.98 -18.41 22.58
N ARG A 254 14.67 -19.13 21.70
CA ARG A 254 14.81 -18.74 20.29
C ARG A 254 13.48 -18.81 19.53
N TRP A 255 13.20 -17.80 18.71
CA TRP A 255 12.05 -17.75 17.80
C TRP A 255 12.08 -18.87 16.73
N ASP A 256 13.27 -19.38 16.38
CA ASP A 256 13.43 -20.57 15.52
C ASP A 256 13.47 -21.91 16.29
N SER A 257 13.20 -21.90 17.60
CA SER A 257 12.97 -23.10 18.43
C SER A 257 11.48 -23.31 18.68
N ALA A 258 11.07 -24.59 18.77
CA ALA A 258 9.75 -24.99 19.27
C ALA A 258 9.84 -25.67 20.66
N ARG A 259 10.89 -25.34 21.43
CA ARG A 259 11.19 -25.88 22.76
C ARG A 259 11.84 -24.80 23.65
N PRO A 260 11.49 -24.72 24.96
CA PRO A 260 10.46 -25.53 25.64
C PRO A 260 9.04 -25.30 25.12
N HIS A 261 8.71 -24.11 24.65
CA HIS A 261 7.35 -23.72 24.25
C HIS A 261 7.14 -23.80 22.74
N LYS A 262 6.03 -24.37 22.27
CA LYS A 262 5.65 -24.36 20.85
C LYS A 262 4.78 -23.14 20.57
N HIS A 263 5.21 -22.27 19.65
CA HIS A 263 4.54 -20.99 19.37
C HIS A 263 4.27 -20.71 17.88
N LEU A 264 3.44 -19.71 17.63
CA LEU A 264 3.02 -19.26 16.29
C LEU A 264 4.06 -18.36 15.61
N PHE A 265 4.81 -17.56 16.39
CA PHE A 265 5.76 -16.56 15.90
C PHE A 265 7.06 -17.19 15.38
N GLN A 266 6.97 -17.88 14.25
CA GLN A 266 8.13 -18.47 13.58
C GLN A 266 8.72 -17.49 12.55
N PRO A 267 10.04 -17.26 12.51
CA PRO A 267 10.68 -16.27 11.62
C PRO A 267 10.44 -16.53 10.12
N LYS A 268 10.17 -17.78 9.73
CA LYS A 268 9.84 -18.14 8.33
C LYS A 268 8.49 -17.57 7.87
N LYS A 269 7.55 -17.36 8.81
CA LYS A 269 6.20 -16.81 8.58
C LYS A 269 6.18 -15.28 8.76
N TYR A 270 6.83 -14.78 9.82
CA TYR A 270 6.92 -13.36 10.16
C TYR A 270 8.31 -12.83 9.82
N ARG A 271 8.57 -12.63 8.52
CA ARG A 271 9.91 -12.23 8.01
C ARG A 271 10.21 -10.74 8.23
N ASP A 272 9.15 -9.94 8.31
CA ASP A 272 9.10 -8.51 8.57
C ASP A 272 9.44 -8.15 10.03
N LYS A 273 9.00 -8.97 10.99
CA LYS A 273 9.11 -8.69 12.45
C LYS A 273 10.49 -8.92 13.09
N ASP A 274 11.55 -9.06 12.30
CA ASP A 274 12.94 -9.28 12.75
C ASP A 274 13.10 -10.28 13.91
N LEU A 275 12.46 -11.44 13.80
CA LEU A 275 12.48 -12.50 14.82
C LEU A 275 13.83 -13.27 14.82
N LYS A 276 14.93 -12.57 15.09
CA LYS A 276 16.29 -13.11 15.13
C LYS A 276 16.59 -13.78 16.48
N ASP A 277 17.26 -14.92 16.40
CA ASP A 277 17.70 -15.74 17.53
C ASP A 277 16.63 -15.82 18.64
N ASN A 278 16.93 -15.36 19.86
CA ASN A 278 16.04 -15.23 21.02
C ASN A 278 15.96 -13.78 21.53
N TYR A 279 16.25 -12.80 20.68
CA TYR A 279 16.19 -11.39 21.07
C TYR A 279 14.76 -10.97 21.41
N CYS A 280 14.59 -10.10 22.39
CA CYS A 280 13.29 -9.52 22.75
C CYS A 280 12.71 -8.74 21.55
N ARG A 281 11.43 -8.94 21.24
CA ARG A 281 10.72 -8.32 20.11
C ARG A 281 9.26 -8.08 20.48
N ASN A 282 8.54 -7.30 19.67
CA ASN A 282 7.10 -7.11 19.83
C ASN A 282 6.34 -7.40 18.52
N PRO A 283 6.18 -8.69 18.14
CA PRO A 283 5.55 -9.07 16.87
C PRO A 283 4.03 -8.89 16.85
N ASP A 284 3.39 -8.79 18.01
CA ASP A 284 1.93 -8.76 18.21
C ASP A 284 1.44 -7.50 18.96
N ASN A 285 2.23 -6.43 18.93
CA ASN A 285 1.86 -5.07 19.33
C ASN A 285 1.35 -4.97 20.79
N ARG A 286 1.99 -5.70 21.70
CA ARG A 286 1.82 -5.60 23.16
C ARG A 286 2.33 -4.25 23.70
N PRO A 287 2.07 -3.91 24.97
CA PRO A 287 2.60 -2.67 25.58
C PRO A 287 4.14 -2.56 25.57
N ARG A 288 4.88 -3.68 25.63
CA ARG A 288 6.36 -3.72 25.68
C ARG A 288 6.92 -4.93 24.91
N PRO A 289 8.19 -4.92 24.48
CA PRO A 289 8.86 -6.10 23.93
C PRO A 289 8.93 -7.25 24.93
N TRP A 290 8.92 -8.46 24.40
CA TRP A 290 8.82 -9.70 25.16
C TRP A 290 9.56 -10.84 24.45
N CYS A 291 9.64 -11.99 25.12
CA CYS A 291 10.11 -13.24 24.51
C CYS A 291 9.41 -14.46 25.14
N TYR A 292 9.40 -15.59 24.43
CA TYR A 292 9.20 -16.88 25.09
C TYR A 292 10.38 -17.15 26.02
N THR A 293 10.19 -17.82 27.17
CA THR A 293 11.30 -18.07 28.12
C THR A 293 11.81 -19.51 28.06
N MET A 294 13.03 -19.74 28.56
CA MET A 294 13.58 -21.08 28.74
C MET A 294 13.04 -21.84 29.96
N ASP A 295 12.21 -21.22 30.80
CA ASP A 295 11.52 -21.87 31.93
C ASP A 295 10.22 -22.55 31.45
N PRO A 296 10.06 -23.89 31.63
CA PRO A 296 8.82 -24.60 31.30
C PRO A 296 7.57 -24.09 32.05
N LYS A 297 7.72 -23.39 33.19
CA LYS A 297 6.59 -22.81 33.95
C LYS A 297 6.17 -21.43 33.45
N THR A 298 7.04 -20.71 32.75
CA THR A 298 6.79 -19.35 32.26
C THR A 298 6.83 -19.34 30.73
N PRO A 299 5.68 -19.47 30.03
CA PRO A 299 5.65 -19.52 28.57
C PRO A 299 6.35 -18.32 27.91
N TRP A 300 5.99 -17.11 28.32
CA TRP A 300 6.54 -15.85 27.84
C TRP A 300 6.54 -14.81 28.96
N GLU A 301 7.36 -13.78 28.82
CA GLU A 301 7.51 -12.68 29.79
C GLU A 301 8.00 -11.41 29.06
N TYR A 302 7.73 -10.23 29.63
CA TYR A 302 8.27 -8.98 29.11
C TYR A 302 9.78 -8.86 29.38
N CYS A 303 10.46 -8.04 28.58
CA CYS A 303 11.86 -7.68 28.81
C CYS A 303 11.96 -6.27 29.39
N ASN A 304 12.82 -6.07 30.38
CA ASN A 304 13.13 -4.73 30.88
C ASN A 304 14.14 -4.05 29.94
N ILE A 305 13.69 -3.00 29.25
CA ILE A 305 14.46 -2.22 28.28
C ILE A 305 14.05 -0.76 28.51
N THR A 306 14.99 0.18 28.49
CA THR A 306 14.70 1.59 28.71
C THR A 306 13.80 2.14 27.61
N VAL A 307 12.89 3.04 27.98
CA VAL A 307 12.15 3.85 26.99
C VAL A 307 13.07 5.00 26.58
N CYS A 308 13.04 5.38 25.30
CA CYS A 308 13.83 6.52 24.83
C CYS A 308 13.34 7.82 25.50
N GLU A 309 14.27 8.65 25.96
CA GLU A 309 13.97 10.00 26.45
C GLU A 309 13.66 10.93 25.26
N SER A 310 12.43 10.82 24.74
CA SER A 310 11.80 11.89 23.99
C SER A 310 11.28 12.92 24.99
N ASP A 311 11.69 14.19 24.86
CA ASP A 311 11.22 15.28 25.72
C ASP A 311 9.69 15.26 25.83
N SER A 312 9.17 15.21 27.06
CA SER A 312 7.74 15.15 27.34
C SER A 312 7.04 16.51 27.19
N SER A 313 7.60 17.39 26.36
CA SER A 313 7.17 18.74 26.07
C SER A 313 7.63 19.15 24.66
N GLU A 314 6.66 19.39 23.79
CA GLU A 314 6.77 20.29 22.62
C GLU A 314 7.64 19.87 21.41
N ASP A 315 7.72 18.60 20.99
CA ASP A 315 7.81 18.30 19.54
C ASP A 315 7.39 16.87 19.11
N THR A 316 6.13 16.67 18.67
CA THR A 316 5.68 15.41 18.00
C THR A 316 4.64 15.56 16.89
N ASP A 317 4.12 16.77 16.61
CA ASP A 317 3.03 16.98 15.63
C ASP A 317 3.52 17.21 14.18
N VAL A 318 4.81 17.03 13.90
CA VAL A 318 5.44 17.25 12.57
C VAL A 318 4.79 16.44 11.43
N ASN A 319 4.22 15.25 11.73
CA ASN A 319 3.53 14.38 10.76
C ASN A 319 2.15 13.87 11.27
N ALA A 320 1.57 14.48 12.31
CA ALA A 320 0.34 13.97 12.91
C ALA A 320 -0.91 14.40 12.11
N THR A 321 -1.72 13.43 11.65
CA THR A 321 -2.82 13.71 10.71
C THR A 321 -4.18 13.74 11.43
N THR A 322 -4.96 14.82 11.25
CA THR A 322 -6.21 15.06 12.00
C THR A 322 -7.47 14.94 11.14
N SER A 323 -7.41 15.36 9.88
CA SER A 323 -8.51 15.27 8.91
C SER A 323 -8.51 13.97 8.10
N CYS A 324 -7.34 13.35 7.91
CA CYS A 324 -7.11 12.25 6.98
C CYS A 324 -6.15 11.19 7.58
N VAL A 325 -6.00 10.05 6.90
CA VAL A 325 -5.19 8.88 7.31
C VAL A 325 -3.98 8.73 6.38
N GLN A 326 -2.75 8.92 6.87
CA GLN A 326 -1.57 8.62 6.03
C GLN A 326 -1.21 7.12 6.14
N GLY A 327 -0.98 6.46 4.99
CA GLY A 327 -0.67 5.02 4.94
C GLY A 327 -1.64 4.12 5.71
N LYS A 328 -1.24 3.72 6.93
CA LYS A 328 -2.01 2.87 7.88
C LYS A 328 -2.74 3.66 8.99
N GLY A 329 -2.42 4.92 9.25
CA GLY A 329 -3.10 5.71 10.30
C GLY A 329 -2.65 5.45 11.73
N THR A 330 -1.44 4.95 11.96
CA THR A 330 -0.82 4.85 13.30
C THR A 330 -0.51 6.23 13.91
N ASP A 331 -0.37 7.21 13.03
CA ASP A 331 -0.15 8.65 13.18
C ASP A 331 -1.45 9.49 13.21
N TYR A 332 -2.61 8.88 12.96
CA TYR A 332 -3.89 9.60 12.99
C TYR A 332 -4.24 10.08 14.41
N ARG A 333 -4.53 11.38 14.57
CA ARG A 333 -4.84 12.05 15.84
C ARG A 333 -6.18 12.80 15.85
N GLY A 334 -6.98 12.69 14.80
CA GLY A 334 -8.28 13.36 14.67
C GLY A 334 -9.37 12.88 15.65
N THR A 335 -10.54 13.52 15.59
CA THR A 335 -11.63 13.38 16.58
C THR A 335 -12.79 12.50 16.13
N MET A 336 -12.66 11.77 15.02
CA MET A 336 -13.70 10.85 14.53
C MET A 336 -13.96 9.74 15.57
N ASN A 337 -15.22 9.55 15.99
CA ASN A 337 -15.63 8.54 16.98
C ASN A 337 -16.94 7.79 16.62
N VAL A 338 -17.29 7.79 15.33
CA VAL A 338 -18.43 7.07 14.77
C VAL A 338 -17.96 6.23 13.60
N THR A 339 -18.50 5.03 13.49
CA THR A 339 -18.20 4.04 12.45
C THR A 339 -18.99 4.32 11.15
N PRO A 340 -18.67 3.66 10.02
CA PRO A 340 -19.43 3.83 8.78
C PRO A 340 -20.92 3.48 8.89
N GLU A 341 -21.26 2.59 9.81
CA GLU A 341 -22.63 2.09 10.05
C GLU A 341 -23.38 2.95 11.09
N GLY A 342 -22.79 4.07 11.55
CA GLY A 342 -23.39 4.97 12.55
C GLY A 342 -23.22 4.53 14.01
N VAL A 343 -22.65 3.34 14.27
CA VAL A 343 -22.35 2.86 15.62
C VAL A 343 -21.26 3.72 16.25
N THR A 344 -21.46 4.17 17.48
CA THR A 344 -20.48 5.00 18.21
C THR A 344 -19.35 4.15 18.79
N CYS A 345 -18.17 4.74 18.89
CA CYS A 345 -17.02 4.09 19.51
C CYS A 345 -17.14 4.04 21.05
N GLN A 346 -16.72 2.92 21.64
CA GLN A 346 -16.42 2.77 23.07
C GLN A 346 -15.16 3.59 23.42
N ARG A 347 -15.11 4.18 24.62
CA ARG A 347 -13.89 4.86 25.13
C ARG A 347 -12.76 3.86 25.39
N TRP A 348 -11.52 4.25 25.11
CA TRP A 348 -10.33 3.41 25.35
C TRP A 348 -9.99 3.22 26.84
N ASP A 349 -10.54 4.03 27.72
CA ASP A 349 -10.47 3.84 29.19
C ASP A 349 -11.60 2.94 29.74
N SER A 350 -12.64 2.68 28.95
CA SER A 350 -13.72 1.75 29.32
C SER A 350 -13.31 0.30 29.11
N GLN A 351 -13.92 -0.61 29.87
CA GLN A 351 -13.85 -2.06 29.69
C GLN A 351 -15.24 -2.68 29.42
N PHE A 352 -16.21 -1.84 29.07
CA PHE A 352 -17.60 -2.21 28.77
C PHE A 352 -18.10 -1.44 27.53
N PRO A 353 -18.86 -2.09 26.62
CA PRO A 353 -19.20 -3.51 26.61
C PRO A 353 -18.00 -4.45 26.36
N HIS A 354 -16.92 -3.98 25.74
CA HIS A 354 -15.78 -4.80 25.35
C HIS A 354 -14.55 -4.58 26.24
N ASN A 355 -14.24 -5.58 27.08
CA ASN A 355 -12.96 -5.65 27.79
C ASN A 355 -11.79 -5.79 26.79
N HIS A 356 -10.70 -5.04 26.99
CA HIS A 356 -9.56 -4.99 26.06
C HIS A 356 -8.24 -4.48 26.69
N SER A 357 -7.11 -4.94 26.15
CA SER A 357 -5.76 -4.56 26.61
C SER A 357 -5.28 -3.15 26.19
N PHE A 358 -5.94 -2.51 25.22
CA PHE A 358 -5.55 -1.21 24.65
C PHE A 358 -5.92 -0.03 25.56
N LEU A 359 -5.34 0.00 26.76
CA LEU A 359 -5.54 1.07 27.75
C LEU A 359 -4.59 2.26 27.49
N PRO A 360 -5.00 3.52 27.70
CA PRO A 360 -4.18 4.69 27.34
C PRO A 360 -2.87 4.76 28.12
N GLN A 361 -2.89 4.31 29.38
CA GLN A 361 -1.71 4.23 30.26
C GLN A 361 -0.61 3.33 29.70
N ASN A 362 -0.98 2.28 28.96
CA ASN A 362 -0.08 1.28 28.36
C ASN A 362 0.42 1.66 26.96
N PHE A 363 -0.28 2.58 26.28
CA PHE A 363 -0.06 2.93 24.87
C PHE A 363 0.04 4.45 24.67
N LYS A 364 0.70 5.16 25.61
CA LYS A 364 0.71 6.64 25.70
C LYS A 364 0.92 7.36 24.35
N CYS A 365 1.92 6.94 23.56
CA CYS A 365 2.24 7.58 22.28
C CYS A 365 1.21 7.35 21.14
N LYS A 366 0.30 6.39 21.28
CA LYS A 366 -0.72 6.03 20.27
C LYS A 366 -1.99 6.89 20.38
N ASP A 367 -2.02 7.88 21.30
CA ASP A 367 -3.10 8.84 21.54
C ASP A 367 -4.50 8.20 21.72
N LEU A 368 -4.60 7.21 22.62
CA LEU A 368 -5.86 6.53 22.93
C LEU A 368 -6.76 7.37 23.86
N ARG A 369 -6.94 8.67 23.58
CA ARG A 369 -7.84 9.54 24.35
C ARG A 369 -9.30 9.38 23.91
N GLU A 370 -10.22 9.62 24.84
CA GLU A 370 -11.67 9.55 24.62
C GLU A 370 -12.11 8.23 23.93
N ASN A 371 -12.97 8.32 22.92
CA ASN A 371 -13.41 7.22 22.07
C ASN A 371 -13.01 7.42 20.59
N TYR A 372 -11.96 8.18 20.30
CA TYR A 372 -11.57 8.48 18.92
C TYR A 372 -10.99 7.25 18.21
N CYS A 373 -11.25 7.12 16.90
CA CYS A 373 -10.68 6.09 16.05
C CYS A 373 -9.15 6.18 16.03
N ARG A 374 -8.45 5.07 16.29
CA ARG A 374 -6.98 5.00 16.36
C ARG A 374 -6.50 3.68 15.74
N ASN A 375 -5.19 3.57 15.51
CA ASN A 375 -4.59 2.31 15.04
C ASN A 375 -3.43 1.86 15.96
N PRO A 376 -3.72 1.43 17.21
CA PRO A 376 -2.67 0.99 18.14
C PRO A 376 -1.95 -0.28 17.67
N ASP A 377 -2.63 -1.16 16.93
CA ASP A 377 -2.16 -2.49 16.52
C ASP A 377 -1.62 -2.56 15.08
N GLY A 378 -1.41 -1.44 14.40
CA GLY A 378 -0.82 -1.41 13.06
C GLY A 378 -1.65 -2.17 12.00
N ALA A 379 -2.96 -2.25 12.19
CA ALA A 379 -3.93 -2.76 11.22
C ALA A 379 -3.94 -1.92 9.93
N ASP A 380 -4.75 -2.28 8.94
CA ASP A 380 -4.73 -1.63 7.62
C ASP A 380 -5.52 -0.30 7.56
N TYR A 381 -6.25 0.05 8.64
CA TYR A 381 -6.96 1.31 8.84
C TYR A 381 -7.16 1.62 10.33
N PRO A 382 -7.35 2.90 10.74
CA PRO A 382 -7.88 3.26 12.05
C PRO A 382 -9.25 2.63 12.35
N TRP A 383 -9.47 2.34 13.62
CA TRP A 383 -10.59 1.56 14.13
C TRP A 383 -10.94 1.97 15.57
N CYS A 384 -12.04 1.42 16.11
CA CYS A 384 -12.36 1.51 17.53
C CYS A 384 -13.08 0.24 18.01
N PHE A 385 -13.10 0.04 19.33
CA PHE A 385 -14.13 -0.80 19.96
C PHE A 385 -15.47 -0.07 19.87
N THR A 386 -16.57 -0.81 19.74
CA THR A 386 -17.90 -0.27 19.44
C THR A 386 -18.83 -0.34 20.65
N SER A 387 -19.81 0.56 20.72
CA SER A 387 -20.78 0.64 21.83
C SER A 387 -21.86 -0.45 21.79
N ASP A 388 -22.06 -1.10 20.64
CA ASP A 388 -22.87 -2.30 20.50
C ASP A 388 -22.17 -3.53 21.13
N PRO A 389 -22.85 -4.32 21.99
CA PRO A 389 -22.30 -5.60 22.46
C PRO A 389 -22.09 -6.66 21.37
N ASN A 390 -22.81 -6.60 20.25
CA ASN A 390 -22.75 -7.64 19.20
C ASN A 390 -21.58 -7.42 18.23
N GLN A 391 -21.35 -6.17 17.80
CA GLN A 391 -20.16 -5.75 17.07
C GLN A 391 -19.01 -5.42 18.05
N ARG A 392 -17.89 -6.15 17.99
CA ARG A 392 -16.75 -5.92 18.92
C ARG A 392 -15.79 -4.81 18.49
N ARG A 393 -15.58 -4.65 17.19
CA ARG A 393 -14.62 -3.71 16.59
C ARG A 393 -15.10 -3.37 15.19
N ALA A 394 -14.94 -2.11 14.80
CA ALA A 394 -15.22 -1.64 13.45
C ALA A 394 -14.12 -0.68 12.97
N ASN A 395 -13.91 -0.64 11.65
CA ASN A 395 -12.92 0.22 11.00
C ASN A 395 -13.55 1.56 10.62
N CYS A 396 -12.86 2.67 10.89
CA CYS A 396 -13.39 4.01 10.66
C CYS A 396 -13.08 4.51 9.24
N THR A 397 -13.56 3.78 8.22
CA THR A 397 -13.23 4.02 6.81
C THR A 397 -13.84 5.31 6.22
N HIS A 398 -14.65 6.04 6.97
CA HIS A 398 -15.11 7.39 6.61
C HIS A 398 -14.03 8.47 6.78
N ILE A 399 -12.93 8.21 7.49
CA ILE A 399 -11.78 9.10 7.50
C ILE A 399 -11.04 8.92 6.16
N PRO A 400 -10.88 9.95 5.30
CA PRO A 400 -10.20 9.81 4.00
C PRO A 400 -8.70 9.54 4.21
N ARG A 401 -7.99 9.00 3.20
CA ARG A 401 -6.50 8.92 3.26
C ARG A 401 -5.86 10.26 2.91
N CYS A 402 -4.73 10.60 3.52
CA CYS A 402 -3.99 11.83 3.17
C CYS A 402 -3.32 11.69 1.79
N ASP A 403 -2.84 10.49 1.47
CA ASP A 403 -2.34 10.13 0.15
C ASP A 403 -3.45 10.17 -0.93
N ALA A 404 -4.71 10.48 -0.56
CA ALA A 404 -5.78 10.77 -1.51
C ALA A 404 -5.53 12.08 -2.28
N GLU A 405 -4.70 13.02 -1.83
CA GLU A 405 -4.32 14.17 -2.67
C GLU A 405 -3.42 13.74 -3.84
N ALA A 406 -2.45 12.87 -3.57
CA ALA A 406 -1.63 12.25 -4.62
C ALA A 406 -2.45 11.31 -5.54
N THR A 407 -3.46 10.64 -4.97
CA THR A 407 -4.36 9.74 -5.73
C THR A 407 -5.37 10.54 -6.57
N GLN A 408 -5.94 11.64 -6.05
CA GLN A 408 -6.82 12.55 -6.79
C GLN A 408 -6.08 13.12 -7.99
N LYS A 409 -4.82 13.57 -7.83
CA LYS A 409 -3.98 14.03 -8.94
C LYS A 409 -3.64 12.95 -9.99
N THR A 410 -4.05 11.70 -9.75
CA THR A 410 -3.92 10.55 -10.66
C THR A 410 -5.27 10.10 -11.25
N GLU A 411 -6.41 10.45 -10.65
CA GLU A 411 -7.77 10.13 -11.12
C GLU A 411 -8.52 11.30 -11.77
N CYS A 412 -8.06 12.54 -11.59
CA CYS A 412 -8.53 13.71 -12.32
C CYS A 412 -7.50 14.23 -13.32
N TYR A 413 -7.93 15.09 -14.26
CA TYR A 413 -7.06 15.80 -15.19
C TYR A 413 -7.21 17.32 -15.11
N GLU A 414 -6.13 18.03 -15.45
CA GLU A 414 -6.05 19.48 -15.51
C GLU A 414 -6.15 19.95 -16.98
N GLY A 415 -6.93 21.00 -17.25
CA GLY A 415 -7.12 21.57 -18.59
C GLY A 415 -7.82 20.60 -19.54
N ASN A 416 -7.16 20.24 -20.64
CA ASN A 416 -7.61 19.17 -21.54
C ASN A 416 -7.04 17.78 -21.17
N GLY A 417 -6.14 17.69 -20.19
CA GLY A 417 -5.49 16.44 -19.82
C GLY A 417 -4.34 16.01 -20.75
N GLU A 418 -3.76 16.90 -21.55
CA GLU A 418 -2.49 16.65 -22.28
C GLU A 418 -1.36 16.19 -21.33
N ALA A 419 -1.33 16.77 -20.12
CA ALA A 419 -0.39 16.41 -19.05
C ALA A 419 -0.80 15.15 -18.25
N TYR A 420 -1.96 14.54 -18.51
CA TYR A 420 -2.43 13.37 -17.75
C TYR A 420 -1.51 12.16 -17.96
N ARG A 421 -0.99 11.60 -16.87
CA ARG A 421 -0.09 10.42 -16.87
C ARG A 421 -0.56 9.27 -15.96
N GLY A 422 -1.76 9.36 -15.37
CA GLY A 422 -2.29 8.35 -14.47
C GLY A 422 -2.58 6.99 -15.12
N THR A 423 -3.00 6.03 -14.32
CA THR A 423 -3.04 4.60 -14.67
C THR A 423 -4.41 4.06 -15.05
N LEU A 424 -5.40 4.92 -15.28
CA LEU A 424 -6.72 4.48 -15.76
C LEU A 424 -6.60 3.81 -17.14
N SER A 425 -7.26 2.67 -17.30
CA SER A 425 -7.24 1.81 -18.50
C SER A 425 -8.64 1.31 -18.90
N THR A 426 -9.68 2.09 -18.56
CA THR A 426 -11.07 1.80 -18.90
C THR A 426 -11.79 3.05 -19.42
N THR A 427 -12.60 2.87 -20.45
CA THR A 427 -13.41 3.94 -21.04
C THR A 427 -14.66 4.22 -20.21
N ARG A 428 -15.31 5.36 -20.42
CA ARG A 428 -16.59 5.71 -19.79
C ARG A 428 -17.73 4.75 -20.15
N SER A 429 -17.66 4.11 -21.33
CA SER A 429 -18.58 3.02 -21.73
C SER A 429 -18.26 1.68 -21.06
N GLY A 430 -17.29 1.62 -20.13
CA GLY A 430 -16.90 0.43 -19.39
C GLY A 430 -16.00 -0.54 -20.16
N ILE A 431 -15.50 -0.14 -21.33
CA ILE A 431 -14.67 -1.00 -22.20
C ILE A 431 -13.21 -0.91 -21.74
N PRO A 432 -12.46 -2.02 -21.63
CA PRO A 432 -11.03 -1.97 -21.35
C PRO A 432 -10.25 -1.40 -22.54
N CYS A 433 -9.28 -0.54 -22.24
CA CYS A 433 -8.35 -0.01 -23.23
C CYS A 433 -7.48 -1.14 -23.82
N ALA A 434 -7.26 -1.10 -25.14
CA ALA A 434 -6.33 -1.98 -25.84
C ALA A 434 -4.88 -1.67 -25.43
N ASP A 435 -4.04 -2.70 -25.36
CA ASP A 435 -2.61 -2.51 -25.14
C ASP A 435 -1.93 -2.11 -26.46
N CYS A 436 -0.97 -1.18 -26.39
CA CYS A 436 -0.35 -0.58 -27.56
C CYS A 436 0.70 -1.49 -28.24
N GLY A 437 0.70 -2.78 -27.91
CA GLY A 437 1.68 -3.76 -28.37
C GLY A 437 1.35 -4.50 -29.66
N ASP A 438 0.11 -4.43 -30.17
CA ASP A 438 -0.33 -5.28 -31.29
C ASP A 438 -1.14 -4.55 -32.38
N THR A 439 -0.83 -4.89 -33.64
CA THR A 439 -1.52 -4.55 -34.90
C THR A 439 -1.65 -3.08 -35.36
N HIS A 440 -0.79 -2.72 -36.32
CA HIS A 440 -1.04 -1.83 -37.48
C HIS A 440 -1.90 -0.55 -37.29
N SER A 441 -1.26 0.57 -36.98
CA SER A 441 -1.71 1.91 -37.41
C SER A 441 -0.53 2.88 -37.52
N THR A 442 -0.33 3.47 -38.70
CA THR A 442 0.85 4.31 -39.00
C THR A 442 0.67 5.76 -38.54
N VAL A 443 0.62 5.98 -37.23
CA VAL A 443 0.68 7.31 -36.60
C VAL A 443 1.70 7.28 -35.46
N SER A 444 2.57 8.29 -35.40
CA SER A 444 3.73 8.33 -34.48
C SER A 444 3.34 8.19 -33.01
N HIS A 445 3.69 7.07 -32.39
CA HIS A 445 3.44 6.79 -30.98
C HIS A 445 4.31 7.68 -30.07
N VAL A 446 3.71 8.72 -29.47
CA VAL A 446 4.36 9.59 -28.49
C VAL A 446 3.53 9.59 -27.19
N GLY A 447 4.10 9.06 -26.10
CA GLY A 447 3.54 9.17 -24.74
C GLY A 447 2.49 8.12 -24.32
N LEU A 448 2.19 7.12 -25.16
CA LEU A 448 1.32 5.98 -24.84
C LEU A 448 2.14 4.85 -24.19
N GLU A 449 2.29 4.90 -22.87
CA GLU A 449 2.80 3.77 -22.08
C GLU A 449 1.66 2.79 -21.78
N LYS A 450 1.80 1.53 -22.22
CA LYS A 450 0.83 0.44 -22.02
C LYS A 450 -0.57 0.80 -22.54
N ASN A 451 -1.63 0.28 -21.91
CA ASN A 451 -3.02 0.53 -22.23
C ASN A 451 -3.65 1.71 -21.44
N TYR A 452 -2.88 2.71 -21.02
CA TYR A 452 -3.41 3.82 -20.20
C TYR A 452 -4.04 4.94 -21.02
N CYS A 453 -5.08 5.57 -20.47
CA CYS A 453 -5.75 6.75 -21.01
C CYS A 453 -4.80 7.94 -21.18
N ARG A 454 -4.80 8.61 -22.33
CA ARG A 454 -3.94 9.77 -22.64
C ARG A 454 -4.69 10.78 -23.52
N ASN A 455 -4.17 12.00 -23.65
CA ASN A 455 -4.65 12.98 -24.61
C ASN A 455 -3.51 13.51 -25.51
N PRO A 456 -2.99 12.68 -26.44
CA PRO A 456 -1.85 13.06 -27.29
C PRO A 456 -2.24 14.05 -28.41
N ASP A 457 -3.52 14.15 -28.76
CA ASP A 457 -4.07 15.02 -29.81
C ASP A 457 -4.65 16.33 -29.26
N ARG A 458 -4.46 16.62 -27.97
CA ARG A 458 -4.90 17.85 -27.27
C ARG A 458 -6.41 18.09 -27.28
N ASP A 459 -7.20 17.04 -27.46
CA ASP A 459 -8.66 17.08 -27.56
C ASP A 459 -9.29 17.79 -26.36
N LYS A 460 -10.07 18.85 -26.59
CA LYS A 460 -10.68 19.67 -25.53
C LYS A 460 -11.69 18.92 -24.65
N HIS A 461 -12.06 17.69 -25.02
CA HIS A 461 -13.02 16.85 -24.30
C HIS A 461 -12.37 15.82 -23.35
N GLY A 462 -11.03 15.81 -23.23
CA GLY A 462 -10.31 15.04 -22.22
C GLY A 462 -9.61 13.77 -22.74
N PRO A 463 -8.93 13.03 -21.84
CA PRO A 463 -8.20 11.80 -22.20
C PRO A 463 -9.09 10.66 -22.68
N TRP A 464 -8.55 9.87 -23.59
CA TRP A 464 -9.22 8.75 -24.26
C TRP A 464 -8.25 7.58 -24.44
N CYS A 465 -8.74 6.46 -24.94
CA CYS A 465 -7.90 5.34 -25.38
C CYS A 465 -8.53 4.58 -26.55
N TYR A 466 -7.71 3.80 -27.26
CA TYR A 466 -8.19 2.79 -28.19
C TYR A 466 -8.77 1.59 -27.42
N THR A 467 -9.76 0.93 -28.01
CA THR A 467 -10.40 -0.28 -27.47
C THR A 467 -10.18 -1.44 -28.43
N ASN A 468 -10.15 -2.68 -27.91
CA ASN A 468 -9.81 -3.87 -28.73
C ASN A 468 -10.69 -3.94 -29.99
N PRO A 469 -10.12 -4.21 -31.20
CA PRO A 469 -10.83 -4.10 -32.48
C PRO A 469 -12.08 -5.01 -32.62
N ASN A 470 -12.23 -6.03 -31.79
CA ASN A 470 -13.45 -6.85 -31.73
C ASN A 470 -14.64 -6.16 -31.02
N ASN A 471 -14.46 -4.97 -30.44
CA ASN A 471 -15.53 -4.20 -29.79
C ASN A 471 -16.30 -3.31 -30.79
N ARG A 472 -17.54 -2.95 -30.41
CA ARG A 472 -18.43 -2.08 -31.23
C ARG A 472 -17.85 -0.66 -31.41
N LEU A 473 -17.07 -0.18 -30.45
CA LEU A 473 -16.26 1.04 -30.53
C LEU A 473 -14.78 0.66 -30.74
N ALA A 474 -14.07 1.45 -31.55
CA ALA A 474 -12.61 1.34 -31.74
C ALA A 474 -11.81 2.25 -30.79
N TRP A 475 -12.46 3.28 -30.25
CA TRP A 475 -11.93 4.18 -29.23
C TRP A 475 -13.11 4.83 -28.47
N ASP A 476 -12.87 5.28 -27.24
CA ASP A 476 -13.82 6.04 -26.43
C ASP A 476 -13.08 6.88 -25.37
N TYR A 477 -13.73 7.92 -24.84
CA TYR A 477 -13.18 8.76 -23.78
C TYR A 477 -13.12 8.02 -22.45
N CYS A 478 -12.15 8.37 -21.60
CA CYS A 478 -11.96 7.73 -20.31
C CYS A 478 -12.78 8.39 -19.20
N LYS A 479 -13.13 7.61 -18.17
CA LYS A 479 -13.99 8.07 -17.06
C LYS A 479 -13.22 8.87 -16.00
N LEU A 480 -12.56 9.94 -16.42
CA LEU A 480 -11.80 10.84 -15.56
C LEU A 480 -12.59 12.12 -15.27
N ARG A 481 -12.49 12.61 -14.04
CA ARG A 481 -13.05 13.92 -13.67
C ARG A 481 -12.06 15.03 -14.01
N HIS A 482 -12.54 16.25 -14.19
CA HIS A 482 -11.64 17.41 -14.12
C HIS A 482 -11.29 17.67 -12.65
N CYS A 483 -10.06 18.08 -12.35
CA CYS A 483 -9.70 18.50 -10.99
C CYS A 483 -10.47 19.79 -10.62
N GLU A 484 -10.86 19.98 -9.36
CA GLU A 484 -11.82 21.03 -8.96
C GLU A 484 -11.32 22.44 -9.32
N TRP A 485 -12.05 23.15 -10.19
CA TRP A 485 -11.58 24.42 -10.77
C TRP A 485 -12.36 25.62 -10.23
N LEU A 486 -11.67 26.48 -9.48
CA LEU A 486 -12.04 27.88 -9.29
C LEU A 486 -11.97 28.62 -10.65
N LYS A 487 -13.10 28.68 -11.35
CA LYS A 487 -13.32 29.34 -12.67
C LYS A 487 -12.25 30.36 -13.06
N GLU A 488 -11.41 30.04 -14.05
CA GLU A 488 -10.60 31.08 -14.70
C GLU A 488 -11.46 32.00 -15.59
N PRO A 489 -11.08 33.28 -15.78
CA PRO A 489 -11.78 34.20 -16.66
C PRO A 489 -11.55 33.87 -18.13
N SER A 490 -12.61 33.86 -18.93
CA SER A 490 -12.50 33.67 -20.39
C SER A 490 -11.86 34.89 -21.06
N LEU A 491 -10.59 34.75 -21.50
CA LEU A 491 -9.96 35.71 -22.42
C LEU A 491 -10.80 35.83 -23.71
N THR A 492 -11.11 37.06 -24.10
CA THR A 492 -12.03 37.42 -25.18
C THR A 492 -11.46 37.10 -26.57
N ARG A 493 -11.63 35.85 -27.01
CA ARG A 493 -11.37 35.45 -28.40
C ARG A 493 -12.35 36.13 -29.37
N PRO A 494 -11.92 36.49 -30.60
CA PRO A 494 -12.79 37.12 -31.57
C PRO A 494 -13.92 36.17 -32.00
N LYS A 495 -15.16 36.69 -32.07
CA LYS A 495 -16.34 35.92 -32.49
C LYS A 495 -16.30 35.70 -34.01
N ILE A 496 -15.91 34.50 -34.45
CA ILE A 496 -15.95 34.09 -35.85
C ILE A 496 -17.40 33.79 -36.25
N SER A 497 -17.91 34.39 -37.33
CA SER A 497 -19.24 34.06 -37.85
C SER A 497 -19.26 32.67 -38.48
N CYS A 498 -20.32 31.89 -38.21
CA CYS A 498 -20.49 30.55 -38.79
C CYS A 498 -20.58 30.51 -40.34
N PHE A 499 -20.79 31.65 -40.98
CA PHE A 499 -20.89 31.77 -42.43
C PHE A 499 -19.57 32.22 -43.10
N VAL A 500 -18.60 32.69 -42.31
CA VAL A 500 -17.34 33.28 -42.76
C VAL A 500 -16.17 32.32 -42.52
N HIS A 501 -15.98 31.36 -43.42
CA HIS A 501 -14.69 30.85 -43.92
C HIS A 501 -14.90 29.66 -44.87
N ILE A 502 -14.96 29.90 -46.19
CA ILE A 502 -14.71 28.86 -47.20
C ILE A 502 -13.41 29.23 -47.92
N ASN A 503 -12.28 28.70 -47.46
CA ASN A 503 -11.02 28.68 -48.24
C ASN A 503 -9.99 27.65 -47.77
N THR A 504 -10.39 26.65 -46.97
CA THR A 504 -9.52 25.55 -46.52
C THR A 504 -10.09 24.19 -46.93
N ARG A 505 -9.74 23.78 -48.16
CA ARG A 505 -9.69 22.39 -48.66
C ARG A 505 -10.92 21.51 -48.40
N ILE A 506 -11.88 21.55 -49.34
CA ILE A 506 -12.90 20.50 -49.49
C ILE A 506 -12.19 19.13 -49.60
N VAL A 507 -12.67 18.15 -48.83
CA VAL A 507 -12.36 16.73 -49.01
C VAL A 507 -13.69 15.96 -49.01
N GLY A 508 -14.21 15.66 -50.20
CA GLY A 508 -15.40 14.81 -50.37
C GLY A 508 -16.77 15.49 -50.21
N GLY A 509 -17.02 16.59 -50.92
CA GLY A 509 -18.34 17.23 -50.95
C GLY A 509 -18.74 17.67 -52.37
N HIS A 510 -19.84 17.11 -52.90
CA HIS A 510 -20.52 17.56 -54.12
C HIS A 510 -21.78 18.36 -53.75
N GLN A 511 -22.11 19.41 -54.51
CA GLN A 511 -23.32 20.20 -54.27
C GLN A 511 -24.56 19.50 -54.84
N VAL A 512 -25.37 18.88 -53.97
CA VAL A 512 -26.67 18.30 -54.32
C VAL A 512 -27.78 19.33 -54.11
N ARG A 513 -28.65 19.52 -55.13
CA ARG A 513 -29.84 20.39 -55.04
C ARG A 513 -31.01 19.65 -54.37
N GLY A 514 -30.93 19.48 -53.05
CA GLY A 514 -32.04 18.93 -52.24
C GLY A 514 -33.20 19.91 -52.06
N THR A 515 -34.42 19.40 -51.87
CA THR A 515 -35.55 20.23 -51.39
C THR A 515 -35.38 20.55 -49.89
N ASP A 516 -36.12 21.53 -49.38
CA ASP A 516 -36.04 21.88 -47.96
C ASP A 516 -36.33 20.68 -47.05
N GLY A 517 -35.63 20.58 -45.92
CA GLY A 517 -35.73 19.45 -44.98
C GLY A 517 -35.16 18.11 -45.47
N SER A 518 -34.61 17.99 -46.69
CA SER A 518 -34.13 16.70 -47.25
C SER A 518 -32.95 16.03 -46.52
N TRP A 519 -32.31 16.71 -45.57
CA TRP A 519 -31.29 16.17 -44.66
C TRP A 519 -31.86 15.63 -43.35
N VAL A 520 -33.15 15.83 -43.08
CA VAL A 520 -33.81 15.30 -41.88
C VAL A 520 -34.02 13.80 -42.08
N VAL A 521 -33.69 13.01 -41.05
CA VAL A 521 -33.82 11.56 -41.09
C VAL A 521 -34.72 11.06 -39.98
N SER A 522 -35.53 10.05 -40.27
CA SER A 522 -36.39 9.38 -39.29
C SER A 522 -35.63 8.19 -38.71
N ILE A 523 -35.26 8.29 -37.43
CA ILE A 523 -34.70 7.19 -36.65
C ILE A 523 -35.86 6.39 -36.08
N GLN A 524 -35.89 5.11 -36.44
CA GLN A 524 -36.97 4.20 -36.10
C GLN A 524 -36.48 3.05 -35.24
N ARG A 525 -37.31 2.64 -34.28
CA ARG A 525 -37.17 1.40 -33.53
C ARG A 525 -38.41 0.54 -33.76
N GLU A 526 -38.23 -0.77 -34.01
CA GLU A 526 -39.34 -1.72 -34.23
C GLU A 526 -40.31 -1.25 -35.34
N LYS A 527 -39.74 -0.56 -36.35
CA LYS A 527 -40.41 0.12 -37.49
C LYS A 527 -41.21 1.41 -37.17
N ALA A 528 -41.37 1.80 -35.91
CA ALA A 528 -42.01 3.05 -35.52
C ALA A 528 -40.99 4.21 -35.41
N HIS A 529 -41.40 5.43 -35.76
CA HIS A 529 -40.59 6.64 -35.55
C HIS A 529 -40.36 6.89 -34.05
N LEU A 530 -39.11 7.16 -33.68
CA LEU A 530 -38.67 7.38 -32.30
C LEU A 530 -38.02 8.77 -32.13
N CYS A 531 -37.14 9.15 -33.06
CA CYS A 531 -36.37 10.38 -33.03
C CYS A 531 -36.05 10.89 -34.44
N GLY A 532 -35.72 12.16 -34.54
CA GLY A 532 -35.11 12.77 -35.71
C GLY A 532 -33.59 12.65 -35.69
N GLY A 533 -33.02 13.03 -36.82
CA GLY A 533 -31.58 13.16 -36.99
C GLY A 533 -31.25 13.99 -38.22
N SER A 534 -29.95 14.24 -38.41
CA SER A 534 -29.43 15.10 -39.46
C SER A 534 -28.37 14.37 -40.27
N LEU A 535 -28.60 14.16 -41.57
CA LEU A 535 -27.63 13.55 -42.48
C LEU A 535 -26.49 14.55 -42.76
N ILE A 536 -25.35 14.36 -42.07
CA ILE A 536 -24.19 15.26 -42.16
C ILE A 536 -23.15 14.78 -43.17
N ARG A 537 -23.19 13.50 -43.55
CA ARG A 537 -22.55 12.89 -44.74
C ARG A 537 -23.41 11.72 -45.21
N GLU A 538 -23.16 11.21 -46.41
CA GLU A 538 -23.88 10.05 -46.98
C GLU A 538 -23.94 8.84 -46.03
N ASP A 539 -22.86 8.58 -45.28
CA ASP A 539 -22.73 7.48 -44.32
C ASP A 539 -22.87 7.89 -42.84
N TRP A 540 -23.24 9.15 -42.53
CA TRP A 540 -23.28 9.67 -41.16
C TRP A 540 -24.50 10.53 -40.81
N VAL A 541 -25.13 10.20 -39.68
CA VAL A 541 -26.23 10.95 -39.07
C VAL A 541 -25.82 11.50 -37.69
N LEU A 542 -26.20 12.74 -37.39
CA LEU A 542 -26.11 13.36 -36.05
C LEU A 542 -27.50 13.39 -35.39
N THR A 543 -27.58 13.06 -34.10
CA THR A 543 -28.84 13.00 -33.31
C THR A 543 -28.57 13.14 -31.79
N ASP A 544 -29.60 13.02 -30.96
CA ASP A 544 -29.53 13.05 -29.48
C ASP A 544 -29.31 11.65 -28.88
N GLN A 545 -28.65 11.60 -27.72
CA GLN A 545 -28.29 10.38 -27.03
C GLN A 545 -29.51 9.69 -26.40
N GLN A 546 -30.55 10.42 -26.00
CA GLN A 546 -31.73 9.87 -25.32
C GLN A 546 -32.62 9.05 -26.26
N CYS A 547 -32.36 9.10 -27.57
CA CYS A 547 -32.92 8.21 -28.58
C CYS A 547 -32.44 6.75 -28.45
N PHE A 548 -31.45 6.48 -27.59
CA PHE A 548 -30.85 5.16 -27.39
C PHE A 548 -30.77 4.79 -25.91
N THR A 549 -30.89 3.50 -25.61
CA THR A 549 -30.91 2.99 -24.22
C THR A 549 -29.56 3.05 -23.51
N SER A 550 -28.46 3.17 -24.27
CA SER A 550 -27.09 3.35 -23.77
C SER A 550 -26.16 3.79 -24.92
N CYS A 551 -24.87 4.00 -24.64
CA CYS A 551 -23.85 4.19 -25.67
C CYS A 551 -23.39 2.90 -26.36
N VAL A 552 -23.86 1.72 -25.93
CA VAL A 552 -23.58 0.42 -26.57
C VAL A 552 -24.87 -0.42 -26.68
N PRO A 553 -25.95 0.08 -27.32
CA PRO A 553 -27.21 -0.65 -27.45
C PRO A 553 -27.06 -1.78 -28.47
N ASP A 554 -27.99 -2.75 -28.49
CA ASP A 554 -28.17 -3.54 -29.72
C ASP A 554 -28.87 -2.68 -30.78
N LEU A 555 -28.34 -2.74 -32.00
CA LEU A 555 -28.76 -1.91 -33.14
C LEU A 555 -29.65 -2.70 -34.12
N ARG A 556 -29.93 -3.99 -33.85
CA ARG A 556 -30.78 -4.85 -34.70
C ARG A 556 -32.17 -4.27 -34.95
N ASP A 557 -32.79 -3.70 -33.92
CA ASP A 557 -34.16 -3.20 -33.97
C ASP A 557 -34.26 -1.73 -34.43
N TYR A 558 -33.10 -1.09 -34.68
CA TYR A 558 -32.99 0.30 -35.10
C TYR A 558 -32.72 0.42 -36.61
N SER A 559 -33.38 1.36 -37.27
CA SER A 559 -33.15 1.69 -38.68
C SER A 559 -33.32 3.18 -38.94
N VAL A 560 -32.69 3.68 -40.01
CA VAL A 560 -32.80 5.08 -40.45
C VAL A 560 -33.49 5.13 -41.81
N GLN A 561 -34.43 6.07 -41.99
CA GLN A 561 -34.97 6.42 -43.31
C GLN A 561 -34.72 7.90 -43.62
N VAL A 562 -34.42 8.19 -44.88
CA VAL A 562 -34.02 9.51 -45.40
C VAL A 562 -35.00 9.99 -46.47
N GLY A 563 -35.19 11.30 -46.58
CA GLY A 563 -36.04 11.91 -47.63
C GLY A 563 -37.55 11.71 -47.46
N LEU A 564 -38.03 11.13 -46.35
CA LEU A 564 -39.45 11.03 -46.03
C LEU A 564 -40.08 12.42 -45.91
N ARG A 565 -41.28 12.63 -46.47
CA ARG A 565 -42.10 13.81 -46.18
C ARG A 565 -43.19 13.46 -45.20
N HIS A 566 -43.88 12.34 -45.42
CA HIS A 566 -44.83 11.76 -44.48
C HIS A 566 -44.29 10.44 -43.91
N LEU A 567 -44.53 10.18 -42.62
CA LEU A 567 -44.09 8.92 -41.98
C LEU A 567 -44.74 7.68 -42.63
N ASN A 568 -45.92 7.82 -43.25
CA ASN A 568 -46.60 6.76 -44.00
C ASN A 568 -45.93 6.42 -45.35
N GLU A 569 -45.05 7.26 -45.90
CA GLU A 569 -44.28 6.96 -47.13
C GLU A 569 -43.16 5.93 -46.89
N SER A 570 -43.02 5.42 -45.66
CA SER A 570 -42.01 4.46 -45.21
C SER A 570 -41.88 3.19 -46.05
N SER A 571 -42.90 2.81 -46.84
CA SER A 571 -42.81 1.69 -47.79
C SER A 571 -41.91 1.98 -49.00
N ASN A 572 -41.78 3.25 -49.39
CA ASN A 572 -41.17 3.65 -50.65
C ASN A 572 -39.68 4.02 -50.50
N HIS A 573 -39.22 4.27 -49.27
CA HIS A 573 -37.85 4.70 -48.98
C HIS A 573 -37.03 3.57 -48.33
N PRO A 574 -35.76 3.36 -48.73
CA PRO A 574 -34.94 2.28 -48.17
C PRO A 574 -34.68 2.47 -46.66
N ARG A 575 -34.79 1.37 -45.91
CA ARG A 575 -34.48 1.30 -44.47
C ARG A 575 -33.00 1.02 -44.28
N LEU A 576 -32.22 2.08 -44.06
CA LEU A 576 -30.78 2.02 -43.90
C LEU A 576 -30.43 1.44 -42.52
N ARG A 577 -29.48 0.50 -42.50
CA ARG A 577 -29.03 -0.16 -41.26
C ARG A 577 -27.95 0.68 -40.58
N ILE A 578 -27.96 0.73 -39.25
CA ILE A 578 -26.89 1.38 -38.48
C ILE A 578 -25.73 0.38 -38.31
N SER A 579 -24.50 0.76 -38.66
CA SER A 579 -23.31 -0.09 -38.50
C SER A 579 -22.59 0.16 -37.19
N ARG A 580 -22.51 1.43 -36.74
CA ARG A 580 -21.96 1.83 -35.44
C ARG A 580 -22.70 3.03 -34.86
N LEU A 581 -22.72 3.11 -33.52
CA LEU A 581 -23.16 4.27 -32.74
C LEU A 581 -21.96 4.80 -31.96
N ILE A 582 -21.73 6.12 -32.00
CA ILE A 582 -20.63 6.79 -31.29
C ILE A 582 -21.24 7.93 -30.45
N CYS A 583 -21.15 7.84 -29.13
CA CYS A 583 -21.56 8.91 -28.21
C CYS A 583 -20.58 10.09 -28.21
N GLY A 584 -21.12 11.30 -28.20
CA GLY A 584 -20.39 12.56 -28.05
C GLY A 584 -19.78 12.75 -26.66
N PRO A 585 -19.04 13.85 -26.43
CA PRO A 585 -18.42 14.19 -25.15
C PRO A 585 -19.39 14.21 -23.96
N GLU A 586 -18.87 14.12 -22.73
CA GLU A 586 -19.70 14.22 -21.52
C GLU A 586 -20.44 15.56 -21.46
N GLY A 587 -21.72 15.53 -21.06
CA GLY A 587 -22.61 16.69 -21.07
C GLY A 587 -23.13 17.14 -22.46
N SER A 588 -22.63 16.57 -23.56
CA SER A 588 -23.09 16.96 -24.92
C SER A 588 -24.45 16.40 -25.30
N ASN A 589 -24.79 15.20 -24.81
CA ASN A 589 -25.89 14.36 -25.30
C ASN A 589 -25.90 14.11 -26.83
N LEU A 590 -24.80 14.35 -27.56
CA LEU A 590 -24.77 14.08 -29.00
C LEU A 590 -24.51 12.59 -29.28
N VAL A 591 -25.04 12.09 -30.39
CA VAL A 591 -24.69 10.79 -30.97
C VAL A 591 -24.44 10.95 -32.47
N MET A 592 -23.35 10.34 -32.95
CA MET A 592 -23.11 10.08 -34.37
C MET A 592 -23.41 8.62 -34.68
N LEU A 593 -24.24 8.39 -35.69
CA LEU A 593 -24.53 7.07 -36.24
C LEU A 593 -23.78 6.93 -37.56
N LYS A 594 -23.00 5.85 -37.68
CA LYS A 594 -22.50 5.41 -38.98
C LYS A 594 -23.51 4.45 -39.59
N LEU A 595 -23.88 4.67 -40.84
CA LEU A 595 -24.74 3.75 -41.60
C LEU A 595 -23.90 2.55 -42.09
N ALA A 596 -24.56 1.45 -42.47
CA ALA A 596 -23.89 0.32 -43.12
C ALA A 596 -23.64 0.61 -44.60
N ASP A 597 -24.66 1.15 -45.25
CA ASP A 597 -24.69 1.52 -46.66
C ASP A 597 -24.92 3.04 -46.76
N PRO A 598 -24.27 3.78 -47.68
CA PRO A 598 -24.52 5.21 -47.87
C PRO A 598 -25.97 5.50 -48.26
N ALA A 599 -26.51 6.61 -47.76
CA ALA A 599 -27.83 7.10 -48.13
C ALA A 599 -27.90 7.46 -49.63
N PRO A 600 -29.04 7.25 -50.33
CA PRO A 600 -29.20 7.61 -51.74
C PRO A 600 -29.38 9.12 -51.91
N VAL A 601 -28.28 9.89 -51.94
CA VAL A 601 -28.25 11.37 -52.00
C VAL A 601 -28.56 11.92 -53.41
N SER A 602 -29.57 11.34 -54.07
CA SER A 602 -30.02 11.71 -55.43
C SER A 602 -31.54 11.74 -55.59
N GLU A 603 -32.29 11.01 -54.75
CA GLU A 603 -33.76 10.95 -54.79
C GLU A 603 -34.36 11.53 -53.50
N GLY A 604 -34.44 12.86 -53.43
CA GLY A 604 -35.14 13.57 -52.35
C GLY A 604 -34.40 13.67 -51.01
N ALA A 605 -33.22 13.04 -50.86
CA ALA A 605 -32.33 13.20 -49.71
C ALA A 605 -31.10 14.08 -50.01
N SER A 606 -30.62 14.87 -49.05
CA SER A 606 -29.38 15.66 -49.16
C SER A 606 -28.60 15.73 -47.84
N THR A 607 -27.36 16.21 -47.85
CA THR A 607 -26.52 16.38 -46.66
C THR A 607 -26.51 17.83 -46.17
N ILE A 608 -26.59 18.07 -44.86
CA ILE A 608 -26.48 19.42 -44.26
C ILE A 608 -25.02 19.78 -43.95
N HIS A 609 -24.65 21.05 -44.15
CA HIS A 609 -23.30 21.53 -43.83
C HIS A 609 -23.08 21.63 -42.31
N LEU A 610 -21.92 21.15 -41.86
CA LEU A 610 -21.44 21.36 -40.49
C LEU A 610 -20.88 22.78 -40.31
N PRO A 611 -20.99 23.36 -39.11
CA PRO A 611 -20.46 24.67 -38.79
C PRO A 611 -18.92 24.69 -38.69
N VAL A 612 -18.35 25.90 -38.72
CA VAL A 612 -16.93 26.12 -38.42
C VAL A 612 -16.70 25.99 -36.90
N LYS A 613 -15.53 25.50 -36.51
CA LYS A 613 -15.10 25.38 -35.09
C LYS A 613 -15.37 26.68 -34.31
N ASP A 614 -16.00 26.54 -33.14
CA ASP A 614 -16.22 27.60 -32.14
C ASP A 614 -16.89 28.88 -32.72
N CYS A 615 -17.63 28.75 -33.83
CA CYS A 615 -18.30 29.88 -34.48
C CYS A 615 -19.57 30.35 -33.75
N HIS A 616 -20.00 31.57 -34.06
CA HIS A 616 -21.14 32.24 -33.46
C HIS A 616 -22.18 32.61 -34.54
N ILE A 617 -23.46 32.40 -34.24
CA ILE A 617 -24.60 32.95 -35.01
C ILE A 617 -25.03 34.26 -34.35
N THR A 618 -25.33 35.30 -35.13
CA THR A 618 -25.79 36.60 -34.60
C THR A 618 -27.11 36.47 -33.83
N GLU A 619 -27.25 37.24 -32.74
CA GLU A 619 -28.53 37.34 -32.03
C GLU A 619 -29.61 37.95 -32.94
N GLY A 620 -30.84 37.48 -32.83
CA GLY A 620 -31.94 37.82 -33.73
C GLY A 620 -31.93 37.09 -35.09
N THR A 621 -30.90 36.29 -35.40
CA THR A 621 -30.89 35.47 -36.64
C THR A 621 -32.00 34.43 -36.57
N ASN A 622 -32.88 34.42 -37.58
CA ASN A 622 -33.92 33.41 -37.71
C ASN A 622 -33.32 32.07 -38.15
N CYS A 623 -33.56 31.02 -37.37
CA CYS A 623 -33.15 29.65 -37.67
C CYS A 623 -34.36 28.71 -37.59
N THR A 624 -34.39 27.68 -38.43
CA THR A 624 -35.54 26.79 -38.61
C THR A 624 -35.25 25.42 -38.01
N MET A 625 -36.13 24.98 -37.11
CA MET A 625 -36.19 23.60 -36.64
C MET A 625 -37.10 22.78 -37.54
N TYR A 626 -36.73 21.53 -37.82
CA TYR A 626 -37.48 20.60 -38.66
C TYR A 626 -37.80 19.34 -37.85
N GLY A 627 -39.01 18.76 -38.02
CA GLY A 627 -39.36 17.49 -37.38
C GLY A 627 -40.83 17.06 -37.52
N TRP A 628 -41.11 15.84 -37.08
CA TRP A 628 -42.44 15.20 -36.99
C TRP A 628 -43.02 15.30 -35.55
N GLY A 629 -42.65 16.35 -34.83
CA GLY A 629 -43.06 16.60 -33.43
C GLY A 629 -44.50 17.08 -33.27
N GLU A 630 -45.07 16.89 -32.07
CA GLU A 630 -46.49 17.12 -31.80
C GLU A 630 -46.90 18.61 -31.82
N THR A 631 -47.73 19.00 -32.80
CA THR A 631 -48.43 20.29 -32.85
C THR A 631 -49.67 20.29 -31.95
N LYS A 632 -49.93 21.39 -31.24
CA LYS A 632 -50.95 21.46 -30.17
C LYS A 632 -52.36 21.03 -30.64
N ASN A 633 -52.83 19.91 -30.09
CA ASN A 633 -54.21 19.41 -30.19
C ASN A 633 -54.71 19.03 -31.61
N THR A 634 -53.84 18.91 -32.61
CA THR A 634 -54.13 18.19 -33.85
C THR A 634 -53.53 16.79 -33.78
N GLY A 635 -54.34 15.76 -34.01
CA GLY A 635 -53.87 14.37 -33.90
C GLY A 635 -52.86 14.03 -34.99
N TYR A 636 -51.82 13.26 -34.62
CA TYR A 636 -50.75 12.71 -35.47
C TYR A 636 -50.61 13.36 -36.86
N ASP A 637 -50.04 14.56 -36.91
CA ASP A 637 -49.58 15.11 -38.18
C ASP A 637 -48.32 14.35 -38.61
N GLU A 638 -48.49 13.38 -39.50
CA GLU A 638 -47.43 12.51 -40.00
C GLU A 638 -46.51 13.24 -40.99
N ALA A 639 -46.79 14.50 -41.34
CA ALA A 639 -45.97 15.35 -42.20
C ALA A 639 -44.74 15.94 -41.47
N LEU A 640 -43.65 16.14 -42.23
CA LEU A 640 -42.47 16.87 -41.77
C LEU A 640 -42.82 18.36 -41.62
N ASN A 641 -42.88 18.82 -40.38
CA ASN A 641 -43.19 20.20 -40.01
C ASN A 641 -41.94 21.05 -39.77
N THR A 642 -42.09 22.37 -39.85
CA THR A 642 -40.99 23.33 -39.68
C THR A 642 -41.40 24.52 -38.80
N VAL A 643 -40.54 24.92 -37.86
CA VAL A 643 -40.75 26.09 -37.01
C VAL A 643 -39.52 26.99 -37.05
N THR A 644 -39.70 28.25 -37.47
CA THR A 644 -38.64 29.26 -37.49
C THR A 644 -38.68 30.10 -36.22
N MET A 645 -37.51 30.31 -35.60
CA MET A 645 -37.34 31.02 -34.33
C MET A 645 -36.06 31.88 -34.34
N PRO A 646 -36.04 33.05 -33.69
CA PRO A 646 -34.84 33.88 -33.59
C PRO A 646 -33.87 33.32 -32.54
N MET A 647 -32.57 33.33 -32.86
CA MET A 647 -31.50 32.99 -31.92
C MET A 647 -31.37 34.06 -30.82
N VAL A 648 -31.31 33.61 -29.56
CA VAL A 648 -31.13 34.45 -28.37
C VAL A 648 -29.76 34.15 -27.74
N ASN A 649 -29.06 35.18 -27.26
CA ASN A 649 -27.77 35.02 -26.60
C ASN A 649 -27.92 34.26 -25.26
N ASN A 650 -26.89 33.48 -24.91
CA ASN A 650 -26.88 32.62 -23.73
C ASN A 650 -27.07 33.42 -22.42
N ASP A 651 -26.57 34.66 -22.36
CA ASP A 651 -26.74 35.54 -21.20
C ASP A 651 -28.22 35.90 -20.97
N MET A 652 -28.95 36.30 -22.02
CA MET A 652 -30.39 36.56 -21.95
C MET A 652 -31.17 35.27 -21.67
N CYS A 653 -30.81 34.17 -22.31
CA CYS A 653 -31.41 32.85 -22.05
C CYS A 653 -31.27 32.43 -20.57
N SER A 654 -30.16 32.77 -19.91
CA SER A 654 -29.91 32.44 -18.49
C SER A 654 -30.77 33.24 -17.50
N GLN A 655 -31.24 34.42 -17.91
CA GLN A 655 -32.04 35.32 -17.08
C GLN A 655 -33.55 34.97 -17.11
N ILE A 656 -34.03 34.27 -18.15
CA ILE A 656 -35.43 33.86 -18.32
C ILE A 656 -35.73 32.60 -17.47
N LYS A 657 -35.53 32.70 -16.16
CA LYS A 657 -35.92 31.66 -15.19
C LYS A 657 -37.40 31.80 -14.82
N GLY A 658 -38.21 30.88 -15.32
CA GLY A 658 -39.63 30.72 -14.98
C GLY A 658 -39.92 29.34 -14.43
N ASP A 659 -40.95 29.25 -13.58
CA ASP A 659 -41.20 28.17 -12.62
C ASP A 659 -41.48 26.77 -13.25
N ALA A 660 -41.40 25.74 -12.42
CA ALA A 660 -41.42 24.33 -12.77
C ALA A 660 -42.83 23.71 -12.80
N GLY A 661 -43.72 24.28 -13.63
CA GLY A 661 -44.97 23.62 -14.01
C GLY A 661 -44.76 22.32 -14.80
N GLU A 662 -45.77 21.43 -14.80
CA GLU A 662 -45.67 20.05 -15.27
C GLU A 662 -45.12 19.86 -16.70
N SER A 663 -44.38 18.76 -16.89
CA SER A 663 -43.66 18.47 -18.13
C SER A 663 -44.56 17.79 -19.17
N ARG A 664 -44.69 18.41 -20.35
CA ARG A 664 -45.16 17.73 -21.58
C ARG A 664 -43.96 17.29 -22.41
N ILE A 665 -43.92 16.00 -22.74
CA ILE A 665 -42.85 15.38 -23.52
C ILE A 665 -43.00 15.78 -24.99
N CYS A 666 -42.05 16.52 -25.54
CA CYS A 666 -41.91 16.65 -27.00
C CYS A 666 -41.45 15.30 -27.57
N LYS A 667 -42.16 14.80 -28.59
CA LYS A 667 -41.59 13.83 -29.54
C LYS A 667 -40.68 14.57 -30.53
N ASP A 668 -39.77 13.82 -31.16
CA ASP A 668 -38.72 14.31 -32.06
C ASP A 668 -37.53 15.06 -31.38
N ASN A 669 -36.83 14.32 -30.51
CA ASN A 669 -35.47 14.65 -30.10
C ASN A 669 -34.46 14.27 -31.20
N GLY A 670 -33.32 14.95 -31.27
CA GLY A 670 -32.28 14.71 -32.27
C GLY A 670 -32.48 15.46 -33.60
N GLY A 671 -33.61 16.16 -33.79
CA GLY A 671 -33.90 16.94 -34.98
C GLY A 671 -33.00 18.19 -35.14
N PRO A 672 -32.71 18.64 -36.37
CA PRO A 672 -31.84 19.79 -36.65
C PRO A 672 -32.52 21.13 -36.37
N LEU A 673 -31.74 22.05 -35.76
CA LEU A 673 -31.91 23.49 -35.90
C LEU A 673 -30.89 24.00 -36.94
N VAL A 674 -31.41 24.50 -38.06
CA VAL A 674 -30.62 25.00 -39.20
C VAL A 674 -30.69 26.51 -39.26
N CYS A 675 -29.54 27.18 -39.33
CA CYS A 675 -29.48 28.60 -39.64
C CYS A 675 -29.13 28.77 -41.13
N GLN A 676 -29.74 29.77 -41.78
CA GLN A 676 -29.48 30.10 -43.18
C GLN A 676 -28.95 31.52 -43.33
N GLU A 677 -27.89 31.68 -44.13
CA GLU A 677 -27.44 32.98 -44.62
C GLU A 677 -27.17 32.86 -46.13
N HIS A 678 -27.83 33.69 -46.94
CA HIS A 678 -27.89 33.54 -48.40
C HIS A 678 -28.29 32.10 -48.80
N GLU A 679 -27.62 31.49 -49.78
CA GLU A 679 -27.84 30.11 -50.24
C GLU A 679 -27.25 29.03 -49.29
N ARG A 680 -26.68 29.39 -48.14
CA ARG A 680 -25.98 28.45 -47.26
C ARG A 680 -26.80 28.10 -46.03
N LYS A 681 -27.15 26.81 -45.93
CA LYS A 681 -27.78 26.20 -44.75
C LYS A 681 -26.76 25.40 -43.94
N VAL A 682 -26.67 25.69 -42.66
CA VAL A 682 -25.70 25.11 -41.70
C VAL A 682 -26.46 24.62 -40.46
N ILE A 683 -26.15 23.41 -39.98
CA ILE A 683 -26.71 22.92 -38.72
C ILE A 683 -26.04 23.62 -37.54
N THR A 684 -26.82 24.35 -36.75
CA THR A 684 -26.33 25.09 -35.56
C THR A 684 -26.66 24.34 -34.28
N GLY A 685 -27.81 23.68 -34.23
CA GLY A 685 -28.31 22.99 -33.04
C GLY A 685 -28.89 21.60 -33.31
N VAL A 686 -28.94 20.78 -32.26
CA VAL A 686 -29.67 19.51 -32.21
C VAL A 686 -30.69 19.57 -31.06
N SER A 687 -31.94 19.15 -31.30
CA SER A 687 -33.01 19.16 -30.29
C SER A 687 -32.80 18.11 -29.19
N ILE A 688 -33.14 18.45 -27.94
CA ILE A 688 -32.98 17.57 -26.78
C ILE A 688 -34.20 17.60 -25.85
N GLN A 689 -34.42 16.50 -25.12
CA GLN A 689 -35.61 16.24 -24.30
C GLN A 689 -35.84 17.19 -23.11
N ARG A 690 -34.99 18.22 -22.92
CA ARG A 690 -35.18 19.27 -21.90
C ARG A 690 -36.03 20.45 -22.38
N THR A 691 -36.36 20.52 -23.66
CA THR A 691 -37.14 21.62 -24.25
C THR A 691 -38.63 21.43 -23.99
N LYS A 692 -39.25 22.36 -23.23
CA LYS A 692 -40.71 22.39 -23.02
C LYS A 692 -41.41 22.73 -24.33
N CYS A 693 -42.34 21.88 -24.78
CA CYS A 693 -43.14 22.16 -25.99
C CYS A 693 -44.04 23.40 -25.82
N ALA A 694 -43.60 24.52 -26.40
CA ALA A 694 -44.33 25.78 -26.54
C ALA A 694 -44.85 26.41 -25.22
N SER A 695 -43.90 26.72 -24.33
CA SER A 695 -44.02 27.68 -23.22
C SER A 695 -43.43 29.06 -23.63
N SER A 696 -43.52 30.08 -22.78
CA SER A 696 -42.90 31.41 -22.98
C SER A 696 -41.39 31.45 -22.66
N GLN A 697 -40.72 30.30 -22.77
CA GLN A 697 -39.29 30.12 -22.49
C GLN A 697 -38.57 29.71 -23.79
N PRO A 698 -37.33 30.17 -24.01
CA PRO A 698 -36.56 29.80 -25.21
C PRO A 698 -36.30 28.29 -25.26
N ALA A 699 -36.33 27.72 -26.48
CA ALA A 699 -36.00 26.33 -26.72
C ALA A 699 -34.48 26.09 -26.58
N LEU A 700 -34.09 24.96 -26.00
CA LEU A 700 -32.69 24.61 -25.77
C LEU A 700 -32.20 23.58 -26.80
N PHE A 701 -31.03 23.85 -27.37
CA PHE A 701 -30.38 23.03 -28.40
C PHE A 701 -28.91 22.85 -28.07
N VAL A 702 -28.32 21.73 -28.50
CA VAL A 702 -26.88 21.49 -28.36
C VAL A 702 -26.12 22.20 -29.46
N ASN A 703 -25.25 23.15 -29.11
CA ASN A 703 -24.45 23.93 -30.07
C ASN A 703 -23.43 23.03 -30.82
N VAL A 704 -23.66 22.83 -32.12
CA VAL A 704 -22.83 21.95 -32.97
C VAL A 704 -21.46 22.57 -33.29
N ALA A 705 -21.32 23.90 -33.30
CA ALA A 705 -20.06 24.59 -33.55
C ALA A 705 -19.01 24.31 -32.45
N PHE A 706 -19.46 24.12 -31.22
CA PHE A 706 -18.60 23.72 -30.10
C PHE A 706 -18.06 22.30 -30.28
N TYR A 707 -18.91 21.34 -30.67
CA TYR A 707 -18.55 19.92 -30.81
C TYR A 707 -17.95 19.55 -32.17
N SER A 708 -17.79 20.49 -33.10
CA SER A 708 -17.32 20.23 -34.48
C SER A 708 -15.97 19.50 -34.54
N GLU A 709 -15.04 19.77 -33.62
CA GLU A 709 -13.75 19.06 -33.57
C GLU A 709 -13.89 17.57 -33.24
N TRP A 710 -14.85 17.21 -32.37
CA TRP A 710 -15.17 15.81 -32.10
C TRP A 710 -15.77 15.13 -33.34
N ILE A 711 -16.65 15.82 -34.07
CA ILE A 711 -17.24 15.30 -35.32
C ILE A 711 -16.14 15.02 -36.36
N TYR A 712 -15.19 15.94 -36.56
CA TYR A 712 -14.03 15.72 -37.45
C TYR A 712 -13.11 14.59 -36.95
N LYS A 713 -12.91 14.44 -35.63
CA LYS A 713 -12.16 13.31 -35.04
C LYS A 713 -12.84 11.97 -35.31
N VAL A 714 -14.17 11.89 -35.19
CA VAL A 714 -14.95 10.69 -35.55
C VAL A 714 -14.80 10.36 -37.03
N PHE A 715 -14.91 11.34 -37.94
CA PHE A 715 -14.69 11.12 -39.37
C PHE A 715 -13.26 10.62 -39.70
N LYS A 716 -12.24 11.12 -38.99
CA LYS A 716 -10.84 10.72 -39.19
C LYS A 716 -10.55 9.30 -38.67
N LEU A 717 -11.17 8.90 -37.56
CA LEU A 717 -10.92 7.61 -36.90
C LEU A 717 -11.85 6.48 -37.40
N TYR A 718 -12.94 6.81 -38.09
CA TYR A 718 -13.81 5.86 -38.79
C TYR A 718 -13.95 6.23 -40.28
N PRO A 719 -12.84 6.20 -41.05
CA PRO A 719 -12.87 6.55 -42.46
C PRO A 719 -13.88 5.69 -43.23
N SER A 720 -14.39 6.26 -44.32
CA SER A 720 -15.07 5.48 -45.36
C SER A 720 -14.04 4.47 -45.91
N LEU A 721 -14.44 3.22 -46.14
CA LEU A 721 -13.61 2.30 -46.92
C LEU A 721 -13.44 2.93 -48.32
N GLU A 722 -12.19 3.18 -48.71
CA GLU A 722 -11.92 3.67 -50.06
C GLU A 722 -12.36 2.61 -51.06
N ARG A 723 -13.20 3.05 -52.00
CA ARG A 723 -13.87 2.16 -52.96
C ARG A 723 -12.93 2.01 -54.16
N ASN A 724 -12.20 0.89 -54.20
CA ASN A 724 -11.61 0.36 -55.44
C ASN A 724 -12.72 0.05 -56.46
#